data_AF-K6IB57-F1
#
_entry.id   AF-K6IB57-F1
#
_cell.length_a   1.000
_cell.length_b   1.000
_cell.length_c   1.000
_cell.angle_alpha   90.00
_cell.angle_beta   90.00
_cell.angle_gamma   90.00
#
_symmetry.space_group_name_H-M   'P 1'
#
loop_
_entity.id
_entity.type
_entity.pdbx_description
1 polymer ?
#
loop_
_entity_poly.entity_id
_entity_poly.type
_entity_poly.pdbx_seq_one_letter_code
_entity_poly.pdbx_strand_id
1 'polypeptide(L)'
;MLEPQSPELKVADYNTALQLTQSLEARNDFQYKKIHKLLLVIGDWTDKFMANKVLPNVDQLARESGLDKDKTLQFLKELCTKYKPPIIKKICMVDFNPTGDSSDGEIESCLKMNPVFARPQPADTSTSHRYVDGVNQITFNSIQRWVKENRVFPNRKEFVKRIHSAISENKLSDTYASTEIGKLFNDPFDTSPELKQITVNIHLKPVLKKLVEQKILFFFRNEQAFNPGNRSVFYYNIHDEILARIEAYKSFLMDRLIPELQNIGAIGALSEEEKENTRNLVNSIMPYMSPAYGDQKTAMEELLVLIRFEEEDKERKEKEEKKVKLGEIVDYIKSANRIVDLNFLRFRGQQIEEDIQTLVTNHDQILHTEFADKNTLYNYVLHKLSISGAIEAAKKTFASTGNDNEIRILDRMKVKDFIEDRDLISSLDQLELSSLFKYLPFFTRLWRNIFGNVTVHKSEMEQIRAHNTIELNKRIVEARSKKIQGDMSKLAEKRVKEKELAEKNARKQQATHGKQEKTSSATVPKEVDPQGAKLLERTLDILDNYWSNRQYPDRNILLYEMDGEIDEEGLINFLKKFGRNDIFSFMVRNQEDKYTFPILITKRYLKKNGKDLLEKASAVIDEQKNASMPDQDLFDFCISLEAFLRKTLPKI
;
A
#
# COMPACT_ATOMS: atom_id res chain seq x y z
N MET A 1 -8.15 1.63 -10.64
CA MET A 1 -9.45 1.92 -10.01
C MET A 1 -10.25 0.63 -9.96
N LEU A 2 -11.40 0.61 -9.29
CA LEU A 2 -12.30 -0.54 -9.28
C LEU A 2 -13.09 -0.60 -10.60
N GLU A 3 -13.12 -1.76 -11.26
CA GLU A 3 -13.77 -1.93 -12.56
C GLU A 3 -15.31 -1.99 -12.44
N PRO A 4 -16.09 -1.15 -13.15
CA PRO A 4 -17.55 -1.06 -12.96
C PRO A 4 -18.33 -2.36 -13.19
N GLN A 5 -17.79 -3.26 -14.01
CA GLN A 5 -18.42 -4.52 -14.43
C GLN A 5 -17.79 -5.77 -13.78
N SER A 6 -16.95 -5.60 -12.75
CA SER A 6 -16.32 -6.72 -12.05
C SER A 6 -17.37 -7.70 -11.50
N PRO A 7 -17.13 -9.03 -11.57
CA PRO A 7 -18.11 -10.02 -11.14
C PRO A 7 -18.45 -9.89 -9.65
N GLU A 8 -17.52 -9.44 -8.82
CA GLU A 8 -17.72 -9.20 -7.38
C GLU A 8 -18.72 -8.08 -7.07
N LEU A 9 -19.00 -7.18 -8.01
CA LEU A 9 -19.91 -6.05 -7.84
C LEU A 9 -21.34 -6.33 -8.30
N LYS A 10 -21.57 -7.42 -9.02
CA LYS A 10 -22.89 -7.76 -9.55
C LYS A 10 -23.87 -8.11 -8.43
N VAL A 11 -25.11 -7.68 -8.61
CA VAL A 11 -26.27 -8.05 -7.79
C VAL A 11 -27.35 -8.68 -8.68
N ALA A 12 -28.39 -9.24 -8.09
CA ALA A 12 -29.58 -9.66 -8.82
C ALA A 12 -30.29 -8.48 -9.50
N ASP A 13 -31.10 -8.74 -10.53
CA ASP A 13 -32.01 -7.73 -11.08
C ASP A 13 -33.00 -7.23 -10.03
N TYR A 14 -33.35 -5.95 -10.11
CA TYR A 14 -34.24 -5.29 -9.16
C TYR A 14 -35.61 -5.98 -9.08
N ASN A 15 -36.23 -6.26 -10.24
CA ASN A 15 -37.56 -6.88 -10.30
C ASN A 15 -37.50 -8.33 -9.82
N THR A 16 -36.46 -9.08 -10.21
CA THR A 16 -36.24 -10.44 -9.71
C THR A 16 -36.11 -10.49 -8.18
N ALA A 17 -35.43 -9.52 -7.56
CA ALA A 17 -35.32 -9.44 -6.11
C ALA A 17 -36.65 -9.08 -5.41
N LEU A 18 -37.43 -8.16 -5.97
CA LEU A 18 -38.77 -7.85 -5.46
C LEU A 18 -39.68 -9.08 -5.55
N GLN A 19 -39.76 -9.71 -6.72
CA GLN A 19 -40.56 -10.92 -6.95
C GLN A 19 -40.13 -12.07 -6.03
N LEU A 20 -38.82 -12.30 -5.86
CA LEU A 20 -38.32 -13.37 -5.00
C LEU A 20 -38.67 -13.12 -3.53
N THR A 21 -38.42 -11.92 -2.99
CA THR A 21 -38.75 -11.60 -1.59
C THR A 21 -40.26 -11.59 -1.33
N GLN A 22 -41.07 -11.12 -2.29
CA GLN A 22 -42.53 -11.28 -2.25
C GLN A 22 -42.94 -12.75 -2.25
N SER A 23 -42.30 -13.60 -3.07
CA SER A 23 -42.60 -15.04 -3.14
C SER A 23 -42.18 -15.83 -1.90
N LEU A 24 -41.21 -15.33 -1.12
CA LEU A 24 -40.84 -15.89 0.18
C LEU A 24 -41.86 -15.50 1.26
N GLU A 25 -42.24 -14.22 1.32
CA GLU A 25 -43.20 -13.72 2.30
C GLU A 25 -44.64 -14.23 2.01
N ALA A 26 -45.03 -14.37 0.74
CA ALA A 26 -46.33 -14.91 0.33
C ALA A 26 -46.55 -16.40 0.63
N ARG A 27 -45.50 -17.15 1.02
CA ARG A 27 -45.63 -18.51 1.55
C ARG A 27 -46.28 -18.54 2.95
N ASN A 28 -46.45 -17.37 3.59
CA ASN A 28 -46.92 -17.20 4.98
C ASN A 28 -46.08 -17.93 6.04
N ASP A 29 -44.84 -18.26 5.69
CA ASP A 29 -43.84 -18.84 6.57
C ASP A 29 -43.37 -17.79 7.60
N PHE A 30 -43.37 -18.15 8.89
CA PHE A 30 -42.96 -17.26 9.96
C PHE A 30 -41.49 -16.83 9.84
N GLN A 31 -40.63 -17.65 9.21
CA GLN A 31 -39.22 -17.31 9.02
C GLN A 31 -39.06 -16.08 8.11
N TYR A 32 -39.74 -16.03 6.96
CA TYR A 32 -39.59 -14.95 5.96
C TYR A 32 -40.45 -13.70 6.18
N LYS A 33 -41.30 -13.67 7.22
CA LYS A 33 -42.14 -12.50 7.53
C LYS A 33 -41.32 -11.20 7.68
N LYS A 34 -41.74 -10.14 6.97
CA LYS A 34 -41.08 -8.82 6.75
C LYS A 34 -39.82 -8.82 5.87
N ILE A 35 -39.41 -9.93 5.23
CA ILE A 35 -38.21 -9.93 4.38
C ILE A 35 -38.34 -8.98 3.18
N HIS A 36 -39.55 -8.83 2.62
CA HIS A 36 -39.78 -7.88 1.54
C HIS A 36 -39.70 -6.43 2.03
N LYS A 37 -40.24 -6.12 3.22
CA LYS A 37 -40.11 -4.79 3.83
C LYS A 37 -38.63 -4.41 4.04
N LEU A 38 -37.79 -5.33 4.52
CA LEU A 38 -36.36 -5.07 4.70
C LEU A 38 -35.68 -4.71 3.37
N LEU A 39 -35.99 -5.43 2.28
CA LEU A 39 -35.46 -5.12 0.95
C LEU A 39 -35.87 -3.72 0.48
N LEU A 40 -37.13 -3.33 0.69
CA LEU A 40 -37.65 -2.01 0.32
C LEU A 40 -36.95 -0.89 1.11
N VAL A 41 -36.79 -1.04 2.43
CA VAL A 41 -36.06 -0.07 3.28
C VAL A 41 -34.63 0.13 2.78
N ILE A 42 -33.93 -0.95 2.40
CA ILE A 42 -32.57 -0.85 1.86
C ILE A 42 -32.57 -0.12 0.50
N GLY A 43 -33.57 -0.36 -0.36
CA GLY A 43 -33.77 0.39 -1.61
C GLY A 43 -33.92 1.89 -1.36
N ASP A 44 -34.83 2.27 -0.47
CA ASP A 44 -35.10 3.64 -0.02
C ASP A 44 -33.84 4.40 0.42
N TRP A 45 -32.96 3.75 1.17
CA TRP A 45 -31.65 4.31 1.54
C TRP A 45 -30.68 4.39 0.34
N THR A 46 -30.71 3.38 -0.52
CA THR A 46 -29.82 3.26 -1.67
C THR A 46 -30.12 4.30 -2.76
N ASP A 47 -31.37 4.79 -2.84
CA ASP A 47 -31.74 5.98 -3.62
C ASP A 47 -31.14 7.27 -3.02
N LYS A 48 -31.33 7.45 -1.71
CA LYS A 48 -30.91 8.66 -0.95
C LYS A 48 -29.38 8.80 -0.87
N PHE A 49 -28.62 7.73 -1.11
CA PHE A 49 -27.15 7.72 -1.10
C PHE A 49 -26.50 8.78 -1.99
N MET A 50 -27.10 9.14 -3.14
CA MET A 50 -26.47 10.12 -4.03
C MET A 50 -26.41 11.52 -3.45
N ALA A 51 -27.41 11.91 -2.64
CA ALA A 51 -27.41 13.16 -1.88
C ALA A 51 -26.63 13.03 -0.57
N ASN A 52 -26.89 11.96 0.20
CA ASN A 52 -26.48 11.90 1.60
C ASN A 52 -25.15 11.16 1.85
N LYS A 53 -24.69 10.32 0.90
CA LYS A 53 -23.52 9.42 1.02
C LYS A 53 -23.54 8.42 2.19
N VAL A 54 -24.67 8.27 2.88
CA VAL A 54 -24.88 7.26 3.93
C VAL A 54 -25.58 6.02 3.35
N LEU A 55 -25.08 4.84 3.73
CA LEU A 55 -25.78 3.55 3.59
C LEU A 55 -26.11 3.00 4.99
N PRO A 56 -27.19 2.24 5.13
CA PRO A 56 -27.68 1.80 6.43
C PRO A 56 -26.89 0.59 6.94
N ASN A 57 -26.66 0.56 8.25
CA ASN A 57 -26.15 -0.58 8.99
C ASN A 57 -27.29 -1.43 9.58
N VAL A 58 -26.93 -2.57 10.19
CA VAL A 58 -27.88 -3.53 10.78
C VAL A 58 -28.83 -2.88 11.80
N ASP A 59 -28.32 -1.99 12.67
CA ASP A 59 -29.09 -1.37 13.76
C ASP A 59 -30.09 -0.32 13.26
N GLN A 60 -29.80 0.35 12.14
CA GLN A 60 -30.75 1.22 11.43
C GLN A 60 -31.85 0.38 10.75
N LEU A 61 -31.45 -0.68 10.04
CA LEU A 61 -32.37 -1.55 9.31
C LEU A 61 -33.35 -2.30 10.21
N ALA A 62 -32.88 -2.80 11.35
CA ALA A 62 -33.72 -3.44 12.36
C ALA A 62 -34.82 -2.48 12.86
N ARG A 63 -34.41 -1.25 13.23
CA ARG A 63 -35.29 -0.19 13.74
C ARG A 63 -36.37 0.21 12.73
N GLU A 64 -36.01 0.49 11.48
CA GLU A 64 -36.93 0.98 10.46
C GLU A 64 -37.81 -0.13 9.87
N SER A 65 -37.27 -1.34 9.73
CA SER A 65 -38.06 -2.53 9.37
C SER A 65 -39.04 -2.91 10.47
N GLY A 66 -38.74 -2.58 11.73
CA GLY A 66 -39.44 -3.11 12.90
C GLY A 66 -39.20 -4.61 13.02
N LEU A 67 -37.92 -5.00 12.91
CA LEU A 67 -37.42 -6.37 13.02
C LEU A 67 -36.39 -6.42 14.15
N ASP A 68 -36.31 -7.57 14.82
CA ASP A 68 -35.27 -7.85 15.79
C ASP A 68 -33.89 -7.89 15.11
N LYS A 69 -32.83 -7.56 15.87
CA LYS A 69 -31.47 -7.44 15.32
C LYS A 69 -30.99 -8.75 14.70
N ASP A 70 -31.23 -9.87 15.37
CA ASP A 70 -30.77 -11.19 14.94
C ASP A 70 -31.51 -11.69 13.70
N LYS A 71 -32.83 -11.44 13.60
CA LYS A 71 -33.61 -11.72 12.39
C LYS A 71 -33.19 -10.82 11.21
N THR A 72 -32.82 -9.57 11.49
CA THR A 72 -32.24 -8.66 10.51
C THR A 72 -30.87 -9.17 10.02
N LEU A 73 -30.00 -9.63 10.93
CA LEU A 73 -28.72 -10.27 10.59
C LEU A 73 -28.90 -11.53 9.74
N GLN A 74 -29.87 -12.39 10.08
CA GLN A 74 -30.19 -13.60 9.33
C GLN A 74 -30.60 -13.28 7.88
N PHE A 75 -31.58 -12.37 7.71
CA PHE A 75 -32.02 -11.95 6.37
C PHE A 75 -30.90 -11.29 5.56
N LEU A 76 -30.09 -10.43 6.17
CA LEU A 76 -28.96 -9.79 5.47
C LEU A 76 -27.91 -10.82 5.04
N LYS A 77 -27.57 -11.79 5.91
CA LYS A 77 -26.64 -12.87 5.56
C LYS A 77 -27.19 -13.71 4.41
N GLU A 78 -28.45 -14.13 4.48
CA GLU A 78 -29.11 -14.89 3.42
C GLU A 78 -29.12 -14.14 2.08
N LEU A 79 -29.62 -12.89 2.06
CA LEU A 79 -29.74 -12.10 0.84
C LEU A 79 -28.38 -11.66 0.26
N CYS A 80 -27.31 -11.67 1.07
CA CYS A 80 -25.93 -11.40 0.61
C CYS A 80 -25.12 -12.65 0.22
N THR A 81 -25.44 -13.86 0.68
CA THR A 81 -24.59 -15.05 0.42
C THR A 81 -25.29 -16.29 -0.15
N LYS A 82 -26.63 -16.44 -0.01
CA LYS A 82 -27.37 -17.61 -0.51
C LYS A 82 -27.60 -17.56 -2.03
N TYR A 83 -27.63 -16.36 -2.60
CA TYR A 83 -27.95 -16.10 -4.00
C TYR A 83 -26.69 -15.70 -4.79
N LYS A 84 -26.57 -16.18 -6.04
CA LYS A 84 -25.49 -15.81 -6.98
C LYS A 84 -26.12 -15.36 -8.31
N PRO A 85 -26.05 -14.07 -8.68
CA PRO A 85 -25.52 -12.94 -7.91
C PRO A 85 -26.37 -12.62 -6.64
N PRO A 86 -25.79 -11.96 -5.63
CA PRO A 86 -26.47 -11.64 -4.37
C PRO A 86 -27.60 -10.62 -4.56
N ILE A 87 -28.63 -10.68 -3.71
CA ILE A 87 -29.79 -9.78 -3.79
C ILE A 87 -29.47 -8.41 -3.20
N ILE A 88 -28.75 -8.37 -2.08
CA ILE A 88 -28.24 -7.15 -1.44
C ILE A 88 -26.72 -7.18 -1.48
N LYS A 89 -26.07 -6.04 -1.72
CA LYS A 89 -24.61 -5.93 -1.60
C LYS A 89 -24.23 -5.50 -0.19
N LYS A 90 -23.51 -6.38 0.52
CA LYS A 90 -22.70 -6.03 1.70
C LYS A 90 -21.49 -5.20 1.27
N ILE A 91 -21.26 -4.08 1.95
CA ILE A 91 -20.21 -3.08 1.68
C ILE A 91 -19.50 -2.77 3.00
N CYS A 92 -18.16 -2.77 2.99
CA CYS A 92 -17.35 -2.48 4.18
C CYS A 92 -17.04 -0.98 4.24
N MET A 93 -17.65 -0.24 5.17
CA MET A 93 -17.33 1.16 5.43
C MET A 93 -16.43 1.26 6.66
N VAL A 94 -15.23 1.80 6.51
CA VAL A 94 -14.37 2.18 7.64
C VAL A 94 -14.60 3.66 7.92
N ASP A 95 -14.87 4.01 9.17
CA ASP A 95 -14.94 5.42 9.59
C ASP A 95 -14.48 5.58 11.04
N PHE A 96 -14.40 6.81 11.54
CA PHE A 96 -13.97 7.10 12.90
C PHE A 96 -14.87 6.43 13.94
N ASN A 97 -14.24 5.87 14.97
CA ASN A 97 -14.90 5.28 16.13
C ASN A 97 -15.26 6.40 17.12
N PRO A 98 -16.55 6.79 17.29
CA PRO A 98 -16.94 7.86 18.22
C PRO A 98 -16.78 7.46 19.69
N THR A 99 -16.48 6.19 19.96
CA THR A 99 -16.20 5.59 21.27
C THR A 99 -14.76 5.08 21.36
N GLY A 100 -13.89 5.49 20.43
CA GLY A 100 -12.48 5.10 20.41
C GLY A 100 -11.64 5.94 21.36
N ASP A 101 -10.72 5.29 22.07
CA ASP A 101 -9.60 5.97 22.70
C ASP A 101 -8.49 6.13 21.65
N SER A 102 -8.00 7.34 21.43
CA SER A 102 -6.92 7.62 20.48
C SER A 102 -5.54 7.79 21.14
N SER A 103 -5.41 7.45 22.43
CA SER A 103 -4.17 7.64 23.20
C SER A 103 -3.11 6.56 22.99
N ASP A 104 -3.49 5.39 22.49
CA ASP A 104 -2.56 4.31 22.11
C ASP A 104 -1.86 4.54 20.76
N GLY A 105 -2.47 5.36 19.88
CA GLY A 105 -2.02 5.60 18.52
C GLY A 105 -2.31 4.44 17.55
N GLU A 106 -3.10 3.44 17.95
CA GLU A 106 -3.44 2.30 17.07
C GLU A 106 -4.62 2.62 16.13
N ILE A 107 -4.62 1.97 14.97
CA ILE A 107 -5.62 2.24 13.93
C ILE A 107 -7.00 1.69 14.27
N GLU A 108 -7.08 0.55 14.97
CA GLU A 108 -8.33 -0.13 15.33
C GLU A 108 -9.09 0.59 16.46
N SER A 109 -8.36 1.25 17.36
CA SER A 109 -8.94 2.07 18.43
C SER A 109 -9.60 3.32 17.84
N CYS A 110 -8.94 3.97 16.88
CA CYS A 110 -9.41 5.20 16.22
C CYS A 110 -10.46 4.98 15.11
N LEU A 111 -10.34 3.90 14.32
CA LEU A 111 -11.17 3.63 13.14
C LEU A 111 -11.88 2.28 13.26
N LYS A 112 -13.18 2.27 12.98
CA LYS A 112 -14.03 1.09 13.04
C LYS A 112 -14.65 0.77 11.69
N MET A 113 -14.63 -0.51 11.32
CA MET A 113 -15.38 -1.03 10.18
C MET A 113 -16.82 -1.33 10.57
N ASN A 114 -17.74 -0.85 9.74
CA ASN A 114 -19.17 -0.98 9.87
C ASN A 114 -19.72 -1.60 8.57
N PRO A 115 -20.28 -2.82 8.61
CA PRO A 115 -20.99 -3.41 7.48
C PRO A 115 -22.24 -2.57 7.16
N VAL A 116 -22.29 -2.04 5.93
CA VAL A 116 -23.43 -1.29 5.39
C VAL A 116 -23.96 -1.97 4.14
N PHE A 117 -25.23 -1.73 3.82
CA PHE A 117 -25.96 -2.53 2.84
C PHE A 117 -26.56 -1.66 1.74
N ALA A 118 -26.35 -2.05 0.48
CA ALA A 118 -26.93 -1.39 -0.69
C ALA A 118 -27.79 -2.35 -1.50
N ARG A 119 -28.92 -1.86 -2.01
CA ARG A 119 -29.71 -2.52 -3.06
C ARG A 119 -29.67 -1.67 -4.34
N PRO A 120 -28.71 -1.90 -5.24
CA PRO A 120 -28.62 -1.14 -6.49
C PRO A 120 -29.91 -1.17 -7.30
N GLN A 121 -30.22 -0.05 -7.94
CA GLN A 121 -31.49 0.20 -8.61
C GLN A 121 -31.46 -0.23 -10.09
N PRO A 122 -32.60 -0.24 -10.81
CA PRO A 122 -32.62 -0.51 -12.26
C PRO A 122 -31.65 0.38 -13.06
N ALA A 123 -31.50 1.65 -12.65
CA ALA A 123 -30.57 2.60 -13.24
C ALA A 123 -29.08 2.26 -13.04
N ASP A 124 -28.74 1.44 -12.04
CA ASP A 124 -27.38 0.98 -11.77
C ASP A 124 -27.02 -0.29 -12.56
N THR A 125 -27.87 -0.77 -13.48
CA THR A 125 -27.61 -1.93 -14.37
C THR A 125 -27.21 -3.22 -13.64
N SER A 126 -27.71 -3.41 -12.41
CA SER A 126 -27.36 -4.52 -11.51
C SER A 126 -25.88 -4.60 -11.09
N THR A 127 -25.15 -3.48 -11.06
CA THR A 127 -23.84 -3.37 -10.40
C THR A 127 -23.90 -2.48 -9.15
N SER A 128 -23.13 -2.83 -8.12
CA SER A 128 -22.97 -2.05 -6.88
C SER A 128 -21.85 -1.01 -6.93
N HIS A 129 -21.18 -0.85 -8.08
CA HIS A 129 -19.97 -0.03 -8.25
C HIS A 129 -20.08 1.39 -7.67
N ARG A 130 -21.15 2.14 -8.01
CA ARG A 130 -21.41 3.51 -7.55
C ARG A 130 -21.39 3.67 -6.02
N TYR A 131 -21.88 2.65 -5.33
CA TYR A 131 -22.00 2.60 -3.87
C TYR A 131 -20.68 2.21 -3.21
N VAL A 132 -20.01 1.19 -3.78
CA VAL A 132 -18.70 0.73 -3.33
C VAL A 132 -17.64 1.82 -3.50
N ASP A 133 -17.59 2.52 -4.63
CA ASP A 133 -16.62 3.60 -4.86
C ASP A 133 -16.87 4.81 -3.95
N GLY A 134 -18.14 5.18 -3.74
CA GLY A 134 -18.52 6.22 -2.80
C GLY A 134 -18.15 5.91 -1.34
N VAL A 135 -18.34 4.67 -0.89
CA VAL A 135 -17.89 4.22 0.44
C VAL A 135 -16.37 4.09 0.52
N ASN A 136 -15.70 3.62 -0.54
CA ASN A 136 -14.23 3.58 -0.60
C ASN A 136 -13.61 4.98 -0.51
N GLN A 137 -14.29 6.03 -0.98
CA GLN A 137 -13.88 7.43 -0.77
C GLN A 137 -13.99 7.85 0.71
N ILE A 138 -15.03 7.45 1.43
CA ILE A 138 -15.20 7.70 2.88
C ILE A 138 -14.08 6.97 3.66
N THR A 139 -13.96 5.67 3.46
CA THR A 139 -12.90 4.81 4.01
C THR A 139 -11.50 5.39 3.76
N PHE A 140 -11.20 5.82 2.54
CA PHE A 140 -9.94 6.49 2.21
C PHE A 140 -9.76 7.81 2.98
N ASN A 141 -10.79 8.65 3.08
CA ASN A 141 -10.72 9.93 3.79
C ASN A 141 -10.41 9.71 5.28
N SER A 142 -11.09 8.77 5.92
CA SER A 142 -10.95 8.53 7.37
C SER A 142 -9.58 7.91 7.69
N ILE A 143 -9.06 7.00 6.85
CA ILE A 143 -7.67 6.51 6.96
C ILE A 143 -6.65 7.65 6.68
N GLN A 144 -6.84 8.45 5.62
CA GLN A 144 -5.96 9.60 5.34
C GLN A 144 -5.92 10.58 6.52
N ARG A 145 -7.06 10.80 7.17
CA ARG A 145 -7.18 11.71 8.32
C ARG A 145 -6.46 11.14 9.55
N TRP A 146 -6.68 9.86 9.89
CA TRP A 146 -5.98 9.19 10.98
C TRP A 146 -4.45 9.21 10.81
N VAL A 147 -3.92 8.95 9.59
CA VAL A 147 -2.47 9.02 9.33
C VAL A 147 -1.89 10.43 9.54
N LYS A 148 -2.72 11.49 9.41
CA LYS A 148 -2.30 12.89 9.63
C LYS A 148 -2.48 13.38 11.06
N GLU A 149 -3.52 12.92 11.75
CA GLU A 149 -3.94 13.46 13.06
C GLU A 149 -3.56 12.57 14.25
N ASN A 150 -3.38 11.25 14.05
CA ASN A 150 -3.23 10.27 15.12
C ASN A 150 -2.00 9.36 15.01
N ARG A 151 -1.48 9.08 13.81
CA ARG A 151 -0.30 8.20 13.68
C ARG A 151 0.94 8.85 14.28
N VAL A 152 1.45 8.27 15.37
CA VAL A 152 2.74 8.59 15.96
C VAL A 152 3.81 7.60 15.45
N PHE A 153 4.95 8.11 14.99
CA PHE A 153 6.13 7.27 14.77
C PHE A 153 6.75 6.92 16.14
N PRO A 154 6.83 5.64 16.54
CA PRO A 154 7.42 5.27 17.82
C PRO A 154 8.93 5.55 17.86
N ASN A 155 9.51 5.58 19.06
CA ASN A 155 10.94 5.86 19.25
C ASN A 155 11.81 4.94 18.36
N ARG A 156 12.71 5.52 17.56
CA ARG A 156 13.61 4.82 16.62
C ARG A 156 14.25 3.55 17.20
N LYS A 157 14.68 3.56 18.47
CA LYS A 157 15.26 2.36 19.13
C LYS A 157 14.24 1.24 19.37
N GLU A 158 13.02 1.60 19.73
CA GLU A 158 11.92 0.67 19.94
C GLU A 158 11.37 0.14 18.62
N PHE A 159 11.28 0.99 17.60
CA PHE A 159 10.94 0.60 16.24
C PHE A 159 11.95 -0.43 15.68
N VAL A 160 13.25 -0.15 15.76
CA VAL A 160 14.31 -1.10 15.37
C VAL A 160 14.15 -2.45 16.10
N LYS A 161 13.89 -2.43 17.41
CA LYS A 161 13.63 -3.64 18.20
C LYS A 161 12.38 -4.41 17.72
N ARG A 162 11.27 -3.70 17.44
CA ARG A 162 10.04 -4.30 16.88
C ARG A 162 10.29 -4.97 15.53
N ILE A 163 11.07 -4.35 14.65
CA ILE A 163 11.48 -4.94 13.38
C ILE A 163 12.37 -6.18 13.59
N HIS A 164 13.38 -6.12 14.46
CA HIS A 164 14.25 -7.26 14.77
C HIS A 164 13.48 -8.47 15.32
N SER A 165 12.50 -8.24 16.21
CA SER A 165 11.59 -9.29 16.69
C SER A 165 10.74 -9.86 15.56
N ALA A 166 10.09 -9.01 14.75
CA ALA A 166 9.23 -9.46 13.65
C ALA A 166 9.98 -10.29 12.59
N ILE A 167 11.22 -9.92 12.26
CA ILE A 167 12.11 -10.71 11.40
C ILE A 167 12.42 -12.07 12.06
N SER A 168 12.78 -12.07 13.35
CA SER A 168 13.15 -13.30 14.09
C SER A 168 11.97 -14.27 14.25
N GLU A 169 10.74 -13.76 14.33
CA GLU A 169 9.51 -14.54 14.50
C GLU A 169 8.85 -14.98 13.18
N ASN A 170 9.39 -14.57 12.02
CA ASN A 170 8.74 -14.71 10.70
C ASN A 170 7.33 -14.07 10.65
N LYS A 171 7.27 -12.81 11.11
CA LYS A 171 6.09 -11.93 11.13
C LYS A 171 6.41 -10.53 10.58
N LEU A 172 7.35 -10.41 9.65
CA LEU A 172 7.78 -9.10 9.12
C LEU A 172 6.60 -8.34 8.50
N SER A 173 5.65 -9.06 7.91
CA SER A 173 4.41 -8.51 7.35
C SER A 173 3.48 -7.85 8.38
N ASP A 174 3.52 -8.23 9.66
CA ASP A 174 2.77 -7.55 10.76
C ASP A 174 3.33 -6.14 11.05
N THR A 175 4.44 -5.76 10.43
CA THR A 175 5.03 -4.42 10.51
C THR A 175 4.67 -3.53 9.31
N TYR A 176 3.86 -4.02 8.35
CA TYR A 176 3.50 -3.28 7.14
C TYR A 176 2.20 -2.48 7.34
N ALA A 177 2.15 -1.30 6.73
CA ALA A 177 0.95 -0.45 6.71
C ALA A 177 -0.25 -1.16 6.06
N SER A 178 0.00 -1.99 5.04
CA SER A 178 -1.04 -2.81 4.40
C SER A 178 -1.67 -3.86 5.31
N THR A 179 -0.93 -4.33 6.33
CA THR A 179 -1.42 -5.31 7.29
C THR A 179 -2.18 -4.62 8.40
N GLU A 180 -1.64 -3.53 8.96
CA GLU A 180 -2.31 -2.66 9.93
C GLU A 180 -3.65 -2.13 9.39
N ILE A 181 -3.66 -1.50 8.20
CA ILE A 181 -4.88 -1.08 7.51
C ILE A 181 -5.75 -2.29 7.12
N GLY A 182 -5.14 -3.42 6.78
CA GLY A 182 -5.82 -4.66 6.39
C GLY A 182 -6.70 -5.24 7.49
N LYS A 183 -6.27 -5.17 8.77
CA LYS A 183 -7.03 -5.67 9.92
C LYS A 183 -8.40 -5.00 10.07
N LEU A 184 -8.53 -3.73 9.67
CA LEU A 184 -9.81 -3.01 9.67
C LEU A 184 -10.88 -3.73 8.83
N PHE A 185 -10.50 -4.44 7.77
CA PHE A 185 -11.43 -5.12 6.85
C PHE A 185 -11.81 -6.54 7.30
N ASN A 186 -11.56 -6.89 8.57
CA ASN A 186 -12.03 -8.14 9.18
C ASN A 186 -13.54 -8.09 9.45
N ASP A 187 -14.35 -8.47 8.46
CA ASP A 187 -15.81 -8.43 8.56
C ASP A 187 -16.41 -9.75 9.09
N PRO A 188 -17.25 -9.72 10.16
CA PRO A 188 -17.99 -10.89 10.66
C PRO A 188 -18.88 -11.59 9.62
N PHE A 189 -19.31 -10.91 8.55
CA PHE A 189 -20.07 -11.52 7.46
C PHE A 189 -19.21 -12.37 6.52
N ASP A 190 -17.89 -12.19 6.49
CA ASP A 190 -16.99 -12.88 5.56
C ASP A 190 -16.56 -14.26 6.08
N THR A 191 -17.55 -15.14 6.27
CA THR A 191 -17.37 -16.46 6.88
C THR A 191 -16.66 -17.49 5.97
N SER A 192 -16.30 -17.13 4.73
CA SER A 192 -15.56 -17.99 3.80
C SER A 192 -14.36 -17.25 3.18
N PRO A 193 -13.31 -17.97 2.72
CA PRO A 193 -12.18 -17.37 2.02
C PRO A 193 -12.58 -16.59 0.76
N GLU A 194 -13.62 -17.03 0.05
CA GLU A 194 -14.17 -16.33 -1.13
C GLU A 194 -14.68 -14.93 -0.75
N LEU A 195 -15.46 -14.82 0.33
CA LEU A 195 -16.02 -13.54 0.80
C LEU A 195 -14.93 -12.58 1.26
N LYS A 196 -13.92 -13.08 2.00
CA LYS A 196 -12.74 -12.30 2.39
C LYS A 196 -11.98 -11.79 1.16
N GLN A 197 -11.79 -12.63 0.14
CA GLN A 197 -11.11 -12.22 -1.09
C GLN A 197 -11.91 -11.19 -1.90
N ILE A 198 -13.25 -11.28 -1.88
CA ILE A 198 -14.16 -10.27 -2.44
C ILE A 198 -13.98 -8.92 -1.72
N THR A 199 -14.04 -8.89 -0.38
CA THR A 199 -13.81 -7.67 0.42
C THR A 199 -12.43 -7.07 0.14
N VAL A 200 -11.38 -7.89 0.05
CA VAL A 200 -10.03 -7.43 -0.31
C VAL A 200 -9.96 -6.85 -1.73
N ASN A 201 -10.69 -7.44 -2.69
CA ASN A 201 -10.73 -6.96 -4.08
C ASN A 201 -11.49 -5.63 -4.24
N ILE A 202 -12.65 -5.49 -3.61
CA ILE A 202 -13.54 -4.34 -3.84
C ILE A 202 -13.33 -3.18 -2.87
N HIS A 203 -12.69 -3.41 -1.72
CA HIS A 203 -12.42 -2.37 -0.71
C HIS A 203 -10.91 -2.15 -0.48
N LEU A 204 -10.20 -3.12 0.12
CA LEU A 204 -8.83 -2.92 0.59
C LEU A 204 -7.85 -2.56 -0.55
N LYS A 205 -7.85 -3.30 -1.67
CA LYS A 205 -6.95 -3.04 -2.82
C LYS A 205 -7.18 -1.64 -3.43
N PRO A 206 -8.42 -1.20 -3.76
CA PRO A 206 -8.70 0.17 -4.17
C PRO A 206 -8.24 1.24 -3.18
N VAL A 207 -8.47 1.04 -1.88
CA VAL A 207 -8.09 2.00 -0.83
C VAL A 207 -6.57 2.11 -0.70
N LEU A 208 -5.83 1.00 -0.60
CA LEU A 208 -4.36 1.00 -0.56
C LEU A 208 -3.75 1.67 -1.80
N LYS A 209 -4.29 1.37 -3.00
CA LYS A 209 -3.82 2.04 -4.23
C LYS A 209 -4.02 3.56 -4.16
N LYS A 210 -5.16 4.03 -3.68
CA LYS A 210 -5.47 5.46 -3.54
C LYS A 210 -4.61 6.15 -2.49
N LEU A 211 -4.26 5.46 -1.41
CA LEU A 211 -3.32 5.95 -0.39
C LEU A 211 -1.88 6.09 -0.95
N VAL A 212 -1.45 5.21 -1.85
CA VAL A 212 -0.17 5.34 -2.59
C VAL A 212 -0.23 6.48 -3.62
N GLU A 213 -1.31 6.59 -4.40
CA GLU A 213 -1.51 7.69 -5.38
C GLU A 213 -1.48 9.07 -4.71
N GLN A 214 -1.93 9.16 -3.45
CA GLN A 214 -1.92 10.37 -2.63
C GLN A 214 -0.67 10.53 -1.75
N LYS A 215 0.38 9.71 -1.97
CA LYS A 215 1.66 9.73 -1.24
C LYS A 215 1.54 9.61 0.29
N ILE A 216 0.49 8.95 0.77
CA ILE A 216 0.28 8.63 2.20
C ILE A 216 1.02 7.32 2.55
N LEU A 217 1.03 6.38 1.60
CA LEU A 217 1.83 5.16 1.66
C LEU A 217 2.96 5.19 0.63
N PHE A 218 4.13 4.76 1.05
CA PHE A 218 5.23 4.35 0.18
C PHE A 218 5.01 2.88 -0.22
N PHE A 219 5.13 2.58 -1.51
CA PHE A 219 4.92 1.24 -2.04
C PHE A 219 6.07 0.82 -2.95
N PHE A 220 6.50 -0.44 -2.79
CA PHE A 220 7.37 -1.11 -3.74
C PHE A 220 7.02 -2.60 -3.82
N ARG A 221 7.54 -3.25 -4.85
CA ARG A 221 7.29 -4.67 -5.12
C ARG A 221 8.57 -5.46 -4.93
N ASN A 222 8.59 -6.38 -3.97
CA ASN A 222 9.63 -7.39 -3.87
C ASN A 222 9.17 -8.62 -4.67
N GLU A 223 9.58 -8.73 -5.94
CA GLU A 223 9.20 -9.86 -6.78
C GLU A 223 9.90 -11.17 -6.41
N GLN A 224 10.98 -11.12 -5.62
CA GLN A 224 11.75 -12.29 -5.19
C GLN A 224 11.18 -12.95 -3.93
N ALA A 225 10.37 -12.21 -3.15
CA ALA A 225 9.82 -12.67 -1.88
C ALA A 225 9.09 -14.02 -2.02
N PHE A 226 9.49 -14.98 -1.19
CA PHE A 226 8.87 -16.30 -1.11
C PHE A 226 7.41 -16.20 -0.65
N ASN A 227 7.17 -15.52 0.47
CA ASN A 227 5.85 -15.29 1.04
C ASN A 227 5.02 -14.32 0.18
N PRO A 228 3.81 -14.68 -0.30
CA PRO A 228 3.00 -13.79 -1.14
C PRO A 228 2.63 -12.45 -0.49
N GLY A 229 2.45 -12.42 0.84
CA GLY A 229 2.21 -11.18 1.60
C GLY A 229 3.39 -10.20 1.58
N ASN A 230 4.61 -10.70 1.37
CA ASN A 230 5.84 -9.91 1.33
C ASN A 230 6.14 -9.37 -0.08
N ARG A 231 5.35 -9.72 -1.11
CA ARG A 231 5.62 -9.30 -2.50
C ARG A 231 5.19 -7.86 -2.81
N SER A 232 4.22 -7.34 -2.06
CA SER A 232 3.63 -6.02 -2.24
C SER A 232 3.74 -5.27 -0.93
N VAL A 233 4.85 -4.55 -0.74
CA VAL A 233 5.22 -3.95 0.55
C VAL A 233 4.69 -2.53 0.59
N PHE A 234 3.97 -2.19 1.66
CA PHE A 234 3.43 -0.86 1.90
C PHE A 234 3.91 -0.34 3.25
N TYR A 235 4.57 0.80 3.24
CA TYR A 235 4.95 1.57 4.42
C TYR A 235 4.19 2.88 4.47
N TYR A 236 4.05 3.48 5.65
CA TYR A 236 3.65 4.88 5.72
C TYR A 236 4.75 5.72 5.11
N ASN A 237 4.39 6.76 4.36
CA ASN A 237 5.34 7.65 3.71
C ASN A 237 5.94 8.67 4.70
N ILE A 238 6.35 8.18 5.87
CA ILE A 238 7.02 8.92 6.93
C ILE A 238 8.52 8.68 6.74
N HIS A 239 9.23 9.74 6.33
CA HIS A 239 10.62 9.66 5.91
C HIS A 239 11.54 9.02 6.98
N ASP A 240 11.38 9.43 8.24
CA ASP A 240 12.18 8.91 9.36
C ASP A 240 11.82 7.46 9.74
N GLU A 241 10.57 7.02 9.50
CA GLU A 241 10.16 5.62 9.70
C GLU A 241 10.83 4.70 8.66
N ILE A 242 10.92 5.16 7.41
CA ILE A 242 11.62 4.43 6.33
C ILE A 242 13.13 4.38 6.60
N LEU A 243 13.75 5.50 6.99
CA LEU A 243 15.18 5.51 7.36
C LEU A 243 15.47 4.64 8.60
N ALA A 244 14.62 4.66 9.62
CA ALA A 244 14.74 3.78 10.79
C ALA A 244 14.57 2.30 10.43
N ARG A 245 13.74 1.96 9.43
CA ARG A 245 13.62 0.58 8.91
C ARG A 245 14.88 0.14 8.17
N ILE A 246 15.47 1.03 7.36
CA ILE A 246 16.75 0.77 6.69
C ILE A 246 17.85 0.49 7.72
N GLU A 247 17.93 1.30 8.78
CA GLU A 247 18.83 1.04 9.91
C GLU A 247 18.52 -0.28 10.63
N ALA A 248 17.23 -0.61 10.85
CA ALA A 248 16.84 -1.88 11.46
C ALA A 248 17.32 -3.09 10.63
N TYR A 249 17.19 -3.04 9.31
CA TYR A 249 17.69 -4.10 8.42
C TYR A 249 19.23 -4.12 8.38
N LYS A 250 19.92 -2.98 8.36
CA LYS A 250 21.40 -2.91 8.43
C LYS A 250 21.97 -3.45 9.74
N SER A 251 21.37 -3.10 10.87
CA SER A 251 21.76 -3.66 12.17
C SER A 251 21.47 -5.16 12.25
N PHE A 252 20.32 -5.64 11.77
CA PHE A 252 20.03 -7.08 11.72
C PHE A 252 21.04 -7.86 10.85
N LEU A 253 21.46 -7.26 9.72
CA LEU A 253 22.51 -7.79 8.85
C LEU A 253 23.85 -7.92 9.60
N MET A 254 24.31 -6.86 10.25
CA MET A 254 25.61 -6.78 10.93
C MET A 254 25.65 -7.57 12.24
N ASP A 255 24.61 -7.49 13.05
CA ASP A 255 24.57 -8.02 14.42
C ASP A 255 24.14 -9.50 14.49
N ARG A 256 23.54 -10.04 13.41
CA ARG A 256 23.04 -11.42 13.36
C ARG A 256 23.41 -12.19 12.10
N LEU A 257 22.97 -11.75 10.93
CA LEU A 257 23.13 -12.54 9.69
C LEU A 257 24.60 -12.78 9.33
N ILE A 258 25.45 -11.76 9.41
CA ILE A 258 26.88 -11.90 9.11
C ILE A 258 27.58 -12.82 10.12
N PRO A 259 27.44 -12.64 11.45
CA PRO A 259 27.92 -13.60 12.43
C PRO A 259 27.42 -15.03 12.22
N GLU A 260 26.15 -15.23 11.87
CA GLU A 260 25.58 -16.56 11.60
C GLU A 260 26.23 -17.20 10.35
N LEU A 261 26.34 -16.47 9.25
CA LEU A 261 26.97 -16.93 8.01
C LEU A 261 28.49 -17.15 8.16
N GLN A 262 29.17 -16.40 9.03
CA GLN A 262 30.57 -16.62 9.40
C GLN A 262 30.73 -17.89 10.25
N ASN A 263 29.86 -18.12 11.23
CA ASN A 263 29.89 -19.30 12.10
C ASN A 263 29.69 -20.62 11.34
N ILE A 264 28.88 -20.62 10.27
CA ILE A 264 28.73 -21.79 9.38
C ILE A 264 29.78 -21.86 8.25
N GLY A 265 30.74 -20.91 8.20
CA GLY A 265 31.80 -20.86 7.20
C GLY A 265 31.35 -20.49 5.77
N ALA A 266 30.16 -19.90 5.61
CA ALA A 266 29.63 -19.49 4.31
C ALA A 266 30.33 -18.22 3.77
N ILE A 267 30.71 -17.31 4.67
CA ILE A 267 31.47 -16.08 4.35
C ILE A 267 32.68 -15.92 5.27
N GLY A 268 33.69 -15.18 4.82
CA GLY A 268 34.90 -14.89 5.61
C GLY A 268 34.75 -13.71 6.57
N ALA A 269 35.84 -13.36 7.25
CA ALA A 269 35.95 -12.10 7.96
C ALA A 269 35.95 -10.93 6.97
N LEU A 270 35.14 -9.91 7.24
CA LEU A 270 34.94 -8.74 6.37
C LEU A 270 35.90 -7.61 6.75
N SER A 271 36.49 -6.96 5.75
CA SER A 271 37.18 -5.68 5.90
C SER A 271 36.21 -4.53 6.21
N GLU A 272 36.71 -3.39 6.70
CA GLU A 272 35.83 -2.24 6.98
C GLU A 272 35.19 -1.67 5.70
N GLU A 273 35.92 -1.65 4.58
CA GLU A 273 35.40 -1.21 3.27
C GLU A 273 34.20 -2.06 2.79
N GLU A 274 34.22 -3.37 3.07
CA GLU A 274 33.10 -4.28 2.77
C GLU A 274 31.89 -4.07 3.69
N LYS A 275 32.09 -3.56 4.91
CA LYS A 275 31.01 -3.25 5.87
C LYS A 275 30.30 -1.94 5.52
N GLU A 276 31.03 -0.93 5.04
CA GLU A 276 30.43 0.35 4.63
C GLU A 276 29.49 0.18 3.42
N ASN A 277 29.85 -0.65 2.44
CA ASN A 277 29.03 -0.85 1.25
C ASN A 277 27.92 -1.90 1.47
N THR A 278 26.83 -1.47 2.13
CA THR A 278 25.66 -2.31 2.41
C THR A 278 25.10 -3.02 1.18
N ARG A 279 25.11 -2.40 -0.01
CA ARG A 279 24.58 -3.04 -1.24
C ARG A 279 25.43 -4.23 -1.67
N ASN A 280 26.76 -4.06 -1.70
CA ASN A 280 27.67 -5.16 -2.03
C ASN A 280 27.59 -6.28 -0.99
N LEU A 281 27.47 -5.91 0.29
CA LEU A 281 27.37 -6.83 1.41
C LEU A 281 26.09 -7.69 1.38
N VAL A 282 24.93 -7.08 1.08
CA VAL A 282 23.69 -7.87 0.90
C VAL A 282 23.78 -8.76 -0.34
N ASN A 283 24.31 -8.25 -1.45
CA ASN A 283 24.49 -9.03 -2.68
C ASN A 283 25.45 -10.23 -2.49
N SER A 284 26.43 -10.14 -1.59
CA SER A 284 27.34 -11.27 -1.30
C SER A 284 26.71 -12.31 -0.38
N ILE A 285 25.86 -11.94 0.57
CA ILE A 285 25.19 -12.92 1.45
C ILE A 285 23.95 -13.58 0.83
N MET A 286 23.21 -12.89 -0.05
CA MET A 286 21.94 -13.37 -0.61
C MET A 286 21.99 -14.75 -1.30
N PRO A 287 23.07 -15.16 -2.01
CA PRO A 287 23.21 -16.52 -2.56
C PRO A 287 23.20 -17.64 -1.51
N TYR A 288 23.64 -17.36 -0.28
CA TYR A 288 23.67 -18.33 0.82
C TYR A 288 22.33 -18.41 1.57
N MET A 289 21.47 -17.41 1.40
CA MET A 289 20.14 -17.38 2.02
C MET A 289 19.14 -18.24 1.22
N SER A 290 18.97 -19.49 1.65
CA SER A 290 17.90 -20.36 1.15
C SER A 290 16.50 -19.86 1.57
N PRO A 291 15.40 -20.37 0.99
CA PRO A 291 14.04 -20.01 1.44
C PRO A 291 13.75 -20.33 2.92
N ALA A 292 14.54 -21.19 3.57
CA ALA A 292 14.38 -21.50 5.00
C ALA A 292 14.72 -20.33 5.93
N TYR A 293 15.45 -19.31 5.44
CA TYR A 293 15.70 -18.05 6.16
C TYR A 293 14.46 -17.13 6.22
N GLY A 294 13.38 -17.46 5.49
CA GLY A 294 12.07 -16.81 5.61
C GLY A 294 12.09 -15.28 5.53
N ASP A 295 11.63 -14.62 6.60
CA ASP A 295 11.56 -13.16 6.66
C ASP A 295 12.94 -12.50 6.87
N GLN A 296 13.96 -13.22 7.34
CA GLN A 296 15.33 -12.69 7.35
C GLN A 296 15.82 -12.43 5.92
N LYS A 297 15.51 -13.36 5.00
CA LYS A 297 15.79 -13.19 3.57
C LYS A 297 14.94 -12.06 2.98
N THR A 298 13.65 -12.00 3.32
CA THR A 298 12.76 -10.92 2.86
C THR A 298 13.33 -9.54 3.25
N ALA A 299 13.77 -9.35 4.49
CA ALA A 299 14.35 -8.09 4.95
C ALA A 299 15.59 -7.67 4.14
N MET A 300 16.40 -8.62 3.68
CA MET A 300 17.57 -8.36 2.82
C MET A 300 17.18 -8.00 1.38
N GLU A 301 16.20 -8.70 0.80
CA GLU A 301 15.62 -8.36 -0.49
C GLU A 301 15.00 -6.95 -0.50
N GLU A 302 14.31 -6.58 0.58
CA GLU A 302 13.79 -5.22 0.77
C GLU A 302 14.90 -4.19 0.96
N LEU A 303 15.93 -4.48 1.76
CA LEU A 303 17.05 -3.59 1.98
C LEU A 303 17.74 -3.20 0.66
N LEU A 304 17.89 -4.13 -0.29
CA LEU A 304 18.41 -3.84 -1.64
C LEU A 304 17.58 -2.79 -2.41
N VAL A 305 16.25 -2.79 -2.23
CA VAL A 305 15.36 -1.77 -2.81
C VAL A 305 15.47 -0.45 -2.05
N LEU A 306 15.39 -0.52 -0.71
CA LEU A 306 15.34 0.65 0.16
C LEU A 306 16.67 1.43 0.25
N ILE A 307 17.83 0.83 -0.02
CA ILE A 307 19.11 1.55 -0.09
C ILE A 307 19.05 2.71 -1.11
N ARG A 308 18.26 2.59 -2.19
CA ARG A 308 18.08 3.71 -3.15
C ARG A 308 17.44 4.94 -2.51
N PHE A 309 16.50 4.74 -1.59
CA PHE A 309 15.86 5.84 -0.85
C PHE A 309 16.85 6.53 0.10
N GLU A 310 17.79 5.78 0.69
CA GLU A 310 18.88 6.34 1.50
C GLU A 310 19.91 7.11 0.64
N GLU A 311 20.20 6.62 -0.57
CA GLU A 311 21.09 7.29 -1.54
C GLU A 311 20.46 8.59 -2.07
N GLU A 312 19.20 8.55 -2.50
CA GLU A 312 18.43 9.72 -2.93
C GLU A 312 18.30 10.78 -1.81
N ASP A 313 18.15 10.33 -0.56
CA ASP A 313 18.12 11.21 0.62
C ASP A 313 19.47 11.87 0.91
N LYS A 314 20.58 11.11 0.85
CA LYS A 314 21.94 11.66 1.00
C LYS A 314 22.22 12.67 -0.09
N GLU A 315 21.96 12.34 -1.35
CA GLU A 315 22.08 13.27 -2.48
C GLU A 315 21.24 14.53 -2.27
N ARG A 316 20.01 14.42 -1.75
CA ARG A 316 19.16 15.58 -1.43
C ARG A 316 19.79 16.43 -0.34
N LYS A 317 20.23 15.83 0.78
CA LYS A 317 20.86 16.52 1.91
C LYS A 317 22.15 17.22 1.49
N GLU A 318 23.00 16.58 0.69
CA GLU A 318 24.19 17.20 0.10
C GLU A 318 23.86 18.39 -0.81
N LYS A 319 22.81 18.29 -1.64
CA LYS A 319 22.36 19.39 -2.52
C LYS A 319 21.77 20.55 -1.71
N GLU A 320 21.01 20.27 -0.66
CA GLU A 320 20.47 21.27 0.26
C GLU A 320 21.59 21.94 1.08
N GLU A 321 22.55 21.18 1.60
CA GLU A 321 23.75 21.72 2.26
C GLU A 321 24.60 22.57 1.31
N LYS A 322 24.89 22.11 0.09
CA LYS A 322 25.64 22.89 -0.91
C LYS A 322 24.90 24.18 -1.27
N LYS A 323 23.56 24.16 -1.32
CA LYS A 323 22.73 25.36 -1.53
C LYS A 323 22.77 26.34 -0.34
N VAL A 324 22.73 25.85 0.91
CA VAL A 324 22.85 26.69 2.11
C VAL A 324 24.26 27.30 2.19
N LYS A 325 25.32 26.48 2.05
CA LYS A 325 26.72 26.93 2.00
C LYS A 325 26.95 27.98 0.92
N LEU A 326 26.37 27.80 -0.29
CA LEU A 326 26.40 28.77 -1.38
C LEU A 326 25.78 30.12 -0.96
N GLY A 327 24.59 30.11 -0.34
CA GLY A 327 23.94 31.32 0.16
C GLY A 327 24.78 32.06 1.20
N GLU A 328 25.29 31.36 2.20
CA GLU A 328 26.17 31.94 3.24
C GLU A 328 27.47 32.53 2.64
N ILE A 329 28.04 31.91 1.60
CA ILE A 329 29.22 32.42 0.89
C ILE A 329 28.88 33.68 0.06
N VAL A 330 27.73 33.72 -0.61
CA VAL A 330 27.29 34.89 -1.38
C VAL A 330 27.01 36.10 -0.47
N ASP A 331 26.34 35.91 0.68
CA ASP A 331 26.16 36.98 1.67
C ASP A 331 27.50 37.38 2.34
N TYR A 332 28.46 36.44 2.51
CA TYR A 332 29.81 36.79 2.95
C TYR A 332 30.53 37.70 1.93
N ILE A 333 30.50 37.36 0.63
CA ILE A 333 31.10 38.18 -0.44
C ILE A 333 30.46 39.58 -0.50
N LYS A 334 29.14 39.66 -0.33
CA LYS A 334 28.38 40.92 -0.21
C LYS A 334 28.82 41.75 0.99
N SER A 335 28.96 41.14 2.17
CA SER A 335 29.36 41.83 3.40
C SER A 335 30.83 42.29 3.39
N ALA A 336 31.70 41.66 2.60
CA ALA A 336 33.08 42.11 2.41
C ALA A 336 33.17 43.48 1.70
N ASN A 337 32.12 43.89 0.97
CA ASN A 337 31.98 45.19 0.28
C ASN A 337 33.16 45.59 -0.63
N ARG A 338 33.84 44.59 -1.21
CA ARG A 338 34.99 44.74 -2.13
C ARG A 338 35.12 43.52 -3.02
N ILE A 339 36.09 43.54 -3.94
CA ILE A 339 36.47 42.38 -4.75
C ILE A 339 37.07 41.29 -3.86
N VAL A 340 36.66 40.03 -4.05
CA VAL A 340 37.14 38.85 -3.29
C VAL A 340 37.78 37.86 -4.27
N ASP A 341 38.90 37.24 -3.89
CA ASP A 341 39.51 36.12 -4.63
C ASP A 341 39.02 34.78 -4.07
N LEU A 342 38.33 33.98 -4.89
CA LEU A 342 37.84 32.66 -4.49
C LEU A 342 38.96 31.70 -4.08
N ASN A 343 40.16 31.83 -4.67
CA ASN A 343 41.26 30.91 -4.41
C ASN A 343 41.81 31.01 -2.97
N PHE A 344 41.65 32.18 -2.33
CA PHE A 344 42.01 32.42 -0.94
C PHE A 344 40.80 32.54 0.00
N LEU A 345 39.58 32.52 -0.51
CA LEU A 345 38.37 32.63 0.30
C LEU A 345 38.22 31.39 1.20
N ARG A 346 38.32 31.62 2.51
CA ARG A 346 38.13 30.58 3.53
C ARG A 346 36.77 30.72 4.18
N PHE A 347 35.92 29.71 4.01
CA PHE A 347 34.63 29.65 4.69
C PHE A 347 34.75 28.81 5.96
N ARG A 348 34.36 29.38 7.12
CA ARG A 348 34.51 28.75 8.45
C ARG A 348 35.93 28.20 8.72
N GLY A 349 36.96 28.82 8.13
CA GLY A 349 38.39 28.45 8.25
C GLY A 349 38.93 27.49 7.18
N GLN A 350 38.06 26.74 6.51
CA GLN A 350 38.39 25.78 5.45
C GLN A 350 38.41 26.46 4.07
N GLN A 351 39.12 25.91 3.08
CA GLN A 351 39.00 26.36 1.68
C GLN A 351 37.69 25.84 1.08
N ILE A 352 37.09 26.60 0.17
CA ILE A 352 35.85 26.24 -0.51
C ILE A 352 36.12 25.18 -1.59
N GLU A 353 35.29 24.14 -1.63
CA GLU A 353 35.31 23.08 -2.66
C GLU A 353 35.19 23.63 -4.09
N GLU A 354 35.86 23.01 -5.07
CA GLU A 354 35.85 23.49 -6.47
C GLU A 354 34.45 23.43 -7.11
N ASP A 355 33.60 22.48 -6.70
CA ASP A 355 32.14 22.46 -6.94
C ASP A 355 31.48 23.79 -6.53
N ILE A 356 31.69 24.20 -5.28
CA ILE A 356 31.03 25.36 -4.69
C ILE A 356 31.62 26.66 -5.26
N GLN A 357 32.92 26.71 -5.55
CA GLN A 357 33.52 27.82 -6.32
C GLN A 357 32.84 27.97 -7.70
N THR A 358 32.57 26.85 -8.38
CA THR A 358 31.87 26.83 -9.67
C THR A 358 30.40 27.28 -9.54
N LEU A 359 29.73 26.98 -8.43
CA LEU A 359 28.39 27.51 -8.15
C LEU A 359 28.41 29.02 -7.86
N VAL A 360 29.41 29.53 -7.14
CA VAL A 360 29.55 30.96 -6.83
C VAL A 360 29.86 31.79 -8.08
N THR A 361 30.72 31.31 -8.99
CA THR A 361 31.07 32.06 -10.22
C THR A 361 29.91 32.15 -11.22
N ASN A 362 28.94 31.23 -11.16
CA ASN A 362 27.75 31.21 -12.00
C ASN A 362 26.50 31.84 -11.33
N HIS A 363 26.61 32.33 -10.08
CA HIS A 363 25.47 32.84 -9.32
C HIS A 363 25.00 34.22 -9.78
N ASP A 364 23.70 34.42 -9.98
CA ASP A 364 23.10 35.57 -10.68
C ASP A 364 23.49 36.94 -10.10
N GLN A 365 23.76 37.01 -8.79
CA GLN A 365 24.13 38.23 -8.06
C GLN A 365 25.63 38.51 -8.01
N ILE A 366 26.45 37.62 -8.57
CA ILE A 366 27.90 37.71 -8.60
C ILE A 366 28.37 38.18 -9.99
N LEU A 367 29.32 39.09 -10.01
CA LEU A 367 30.18 39.38 -11.17
C LEU A 367 31.48 38.60 -10.97
N HIS A 368 31.90 37.84 -11.98
CA HIS A 368 33.09 36.99 -11.94
C HIS A 368 34.07 37.39 -13.06
N THR A 369 35.37 37.38 -12.78
CA THR A 369 36.39 37.43 -13.83
C THR A 369 37.69 36.70 -13.46
N GLU A 370 38.26 36.02 -14.44
CA GLU A 370 39.63 35.51 -14.38
C GLU A 370 40.64 36.65 -14.59
N PHE A 371 41.66 36.74 -13.73
CA PHE A 371 42.76 37.69 -13.83
C PHE A 371 44.10 36.99 -13.56
N ALA A 372 45.10 37.22 -14.41
CA ALA A 372 46.44 36.67 -14.22
C ALA A 372 47.43 37.75 -13.77
N ASP A 373 48.02 37.58 -12.58
CA ASP A 373 49.24 38.31 -12.21
C ASP A 373 50.45 37.35 -12.24
N LYS A 374 51.53 37.81 -12.86
CA LYS A 374 52.76 37.05 -13.18
C LYS A 374 52.46 35.70 -13.85
N ASN A 375 52.44 34.61 -13.08
CA ASN A 375 52.21 33.23 -13.52
C ASN A 375 50.96 32.58 -12.88
N THR A 376 50.25 33.29 -12.01
CA THR A 376 49.15 32.73 -11.21
C THR A 376 47.81 33.25 -11.71
N LEU A 377 46.85 32.33 -11.87
CA LEU A 377 45.48 32.63 -12.25
C LEU A 377 44.63 32.84 -10.98
N TYR A 378 43.95 33.97 -10.89
CA TYR A 378 43.09 34.36 -9.77
C TYR A 378 41.64 34.49 -10.22
N ASN A 379 40.72 34.04 -9.38
CA ASN A 379 39.29 33.93 -9.68
C ASN A 379 38.54 34.98 -8.85
N TYR A 380 38.43 36.19 -9.39
CA TYR A 380 37.84 37.30 -8.65
C TYR A 380 36.33 37.33 -8.80
N VAL A 381 35.65 37.55 -7.67
CA VAL A 381 34.21 37.72 -7.56
C VAL A 381 33.85 39.02 -6.84
N LEU A 382 32.73 39.61 -7.23
CA LEU A 382 32.15 40.81 -6.64
C LEU A 382 30.63 40.69 -6.61
N HIS A 383 29.99 40.93 -5.47
CA HIS A 383 28.53 40.98 -5.41
C HIS A 383 28.01 42.28 -6.04
N LYS A 384 26.94 42.22 -6.84
CA LYS A 384 26.41 43.39 -7.59
C LYS A 384 26.07 44.59 -6.70
N LEU A 385 25.46 44.35 -5.53
CA LEU A 385 25.17 45.41 -4.55
C LEU A 385 26.41 46.02 -3.86
N SER A 386 27.61 45.48 -4.09
CA SER A 386 28.87 45.90 -3.45
C SER A 386 29.79 46.70 -4.40
N ILE A 387 29.30 47.06 -5.60
CA ILE A 387 30.09 47.75 -6.62
C ILE A 387 30.62 49.12 -6.13
N SER A 388 29.80 49.91 -5.43
CA SER A 388 30.21 51.20 -4.89
C SER A 388 31.35 51.08 -3.88
N GLY A 389 31.23 50.18 -2.89
CA GLY A 389 32.29 49.89 -1.93
C GLY A 389 33.57 49.34 -2.58
N ALA A 390 33.45 48.53 -3.62
CA ALA A 390 34.59 48.05 -4.38
C ALA A 390 35.32 49.16 -5.16
N ILE A 391 34.59 50.16 -5.69
CA ILE A 391 35.17 51.35 -6.34
C ILE A 391 35.89 52.23 -5.30
N GLU A 392 35.28 52.45 -4.13
CA GLU A 392 35.93 53.19 -3.03
C GLU A 392 37.19 52.49 -2.51
N ALA A 393 37.14 51.15 -2.35
CA ALA A 393 38.28 50.34 -1.99
C ALA A 393 39.40 50.46 -3.03
N ALA A 394 39.11 50.25 -4.32
CA ALA A 394 40.09 50.38 -5.40
C ALA A 394 40.70 51.80 -5.48
N LYS A 395 39.88 52.84 -5.29
CA LYS A 395 40.33 54.25 -5.20
C LYS A 395 41.32 54.46 -4.05
N LYS A 396 41.05 53.88 -2.88
CA LYS A 396 41.91 53.95 -1.69
C LYS A 396 43.20 53.14 -1.84
N THR A 397 43.12 51.93 -2.40
CA THR A 397 44.30 51.10 -2.71
C THR A 397 45.21 51.80 -3.71
N PHE A 398 44.65 52.33 -4.80
CA PHE A 398 45.42 53.04 -5.83
C PHE A 398 46.08 54.31 -5.27
N ALA A 399 45.34 55.15 -4.53
CA ALA A 399 45.87 56.37 -3.94
C ALA A 399 46.98 56.13 -2.90
N SER A 400 46.99 54.97 -2.23
CA SER A 400 47.99 54.63 -1.21
C SER A 400 49.18 53.80 -1.72
N THR A 401 49.06 53.13 -2.87
CA THR A 401 50.09 52.18 -3.36
C THR A 401 50.47 52.30 -4.83
N GLY A 402 49.69 53.03 -5.65
CA GLY A 402 49.84 53.05 -7.11
C GLY A 402 49.44 51.74 -7.82
N ASN A 403 48.95 50.73 -7.07
CA ASN A 403 48.46 49.47 -7.63
C ASN A 403 47.05 49.66 -8.20
N ASP A 404 46.87 49.25 -9.46
CA ASP A 404 45.63 49.39 -10.23
C ASP A 404 44.97 48.06 -10.58
N ASN A 405 45.48 46.93 -10.06
CA ASN A 405 44.92 45.61 -10.35
C ASN A 405 43.42 45.56 -10.03
N GLU A 406 42.98 46.12 -8.90
CA GLU A 406 41.56 46.21 -8.52
C GLU A 406 40.74 47.01 -9.56
N ILE A 407 41.26 48.13 -10.06
CA ILE A 407 40.60 48.95 -11.10
C ILE A 407 40.48 48.17 -12.41
N ARG A 408 41.54 47.45 -12.81
CA ARG A 408 41.57 46.62 -14.02
C ARG A 408 40.68 45.38 -13.91
N ILE A 409 40.45 44.87 -12.70
CA ILE A 409 39.48 43.79 -12.43
C ILE A 409 38.05 44.33 -12.54
N LEU A 410 37.75 45.52 -12.01
CA LEU A 410 36.42 46.16 -12.11
C LEU A 410 36.02 46.47 -13.58
N ASP A 411 36.95 46.99 -14.38
CA ASP A 411 36.73 47.21 -15.83
C ASP A 411 36.46 45.87 -16.56
N ARG A 412 37.25 44.84 -16.26
CA ARG A 412 37.07 43.49 -16.83
C ARG A 412 35.79 42.77 -16.38
N MET A 413 35.29 43.08 -15.19
CA MET A 413 33.96 42.68 -14.69
C MET A 413 32.81 43.50 -15.31
N LYS A 414 33.11 44.55 -16.08
CA LYS A 414 32.15 45.50 -16.65
C LYS A 414 31.19 46.11 -15.62
N VAL A 415 31.70 46.51 -14.45
CA VAL A 415 30.83 47.05 -13.39
C VAL A 415 30.02 48.28 -13.83
N LYS A 416 30.50 49.03 -14.84
CA LYS A 416 29.80 50.18 -15.45
C LYS A 416 28.43 49.81 -16.03
N ASP A 417 28.23 48.58 -16.49
CA ASP A 417 26.95 48.08 -17.02
C ASP A 417 25.88 47.89 -15.91
N PHE A 418 26.27 48.00 -14.63
CA PHE A 418 25.42 47.74 -13.44
C PHE A 418 25.35 48.94 -12.48
N ILE A 419 25.78 50.14 -12.90
CA ILE A 419 25.73 51.37 -12.09
C ILE A 419 24.67 52.31 -12.67
N GLU A 420 23.69 52.70 -11.85
CA GLU A 420 22.68 53.71 -12.22
C GLU A 420 23.15 55.15 -11.92
N ASP A 421 24.05 55.31 -10.93
CA ASP A 421 24.58 56.60 -10.50
C ASP A 421 25.66 57.14 -11.46
N ARG A 422 25.34 58.28 -12.10
CA ARG A 422 26.24 58.99 -13.02
C ARG A 422 27.48 59.57 -12.33
N ASP A 423 27.37 59.99 -11.07
CA ASP A 423 28.50 60.56 -10.35
C ASP A 423 29.50 59.45 -9.99
N LEU A 424 29.01 58.29 -9.55
CA LEU A 424 29.83 57.08 -9.35
C LEU A 424 30.52 56.64 -10.65
N ILE A 425 29.81 56.60 -11.80
CA ILE A 425 30.42 56.32 -13.11
C ILE A 425 31.54 57.32 -13.43
N SER A 426 31.28 58.63 -13.25
CA SER A 426 32.27 59.67 -13.52
C SER A 426 33.52 59.53 -12.64
N SER A 427 33.35 59.09 -11.39
CA SER A 427 34.45 58.85 -10.45
C SER A 427 35.31 57.64 -10.84
N LEU A 428 34.68 56.61 -11.41
CA LEU A 428 35.37 55.42 -11.94
C LEU A 428 36.11 55.74 -13.25
N ASP A 429 35.51 56.54 -14.14
CA ASP A 429 36.20 57.03 -15.35
C ASP A 429 37.43 57.89 -14.99
N GLN A 430 37.33 58.81 -14.02
CA GLN A 430 38.48 59.58 -13.54
C GLN A 430 39.57 58.68 -12.93
N LEU A 431 39.17 57.68 -12.14
CA LEU A 431 40.08 56.71 -11.53
C LEU A 431 40.81 55.89 -12.61
N GLU A 432 40.11 55.44 -13.65
CA GLU A 432 40.69 54.71 -14.78
C GLU A 432 41.67 55.58 -15.60
N LEU A 433 41.30 56.84 -15.91
CA LEU A 433 42.19 57.78 -16.60
C LEU A 433 43.47 58.09 -15.81
N SER A 434 43.41 58.03 -14.47
CA SER A 434 44.57 58.19 -13.60
C SER A 434 45.44 56.93 -13.51
N SER A 435 44.85 55.73 -13.51
CA SER A 435 45.62 54.47 -13.44
C SER A 435 46.31 54.12 -14.76
N LEU A 436 45.68 54.42 -15.90
CA LEU A 436 46.25 54.22 -17.22
C LEU A 436 47.50 55.08 -17.49
N PHE A 437 47.70 56.19 -16.76
CA PHE A 437 48.80 57.14 -16.96
C PHE A 437 50.19 56.48 -16.92
N LYS A 438 50.38 55.44 -16.10
CA LYS A 438 51.67 54.75 -15.99
C LYS A 438 52.07 53.97 -17.26
N TYR A 439 51.10 53.62 -18.11
CA TYR A 439 51.29 52.89 -19.37
C TYR A 439 51.55 53.81 -20.58
N LEU A 440 51.49 55.13 -20.42
CA LEU A 440 51.89 56.06 -21.47
C LEU A 440 53.38 55.86 -21.85
N PRO A 441 53.76 56.09 -23.13
CA PRO A 441 55.16 56.10 -23.55
C PRO A 441 56.02 57.01 -22.67
N PHE A 442 57.24 56.58 -22.37
CA PHE A 442 58.11 57.21 -21.36
C PHE A 442 58.24 58.74 -21.53
N PHE A 443 58.49 59.20 -22.76
CA PHE A 443 58.63 60.64 -23.06
C PHE A 443 57.32 61.41 -22.87
N THR A 444 56.17 60.86 -23.28
CA THR A 444 54.84 61.45 -23.06
C THR A 444 54.53 61.57 -21.57
N ARG A 445 54.82 60.52 -20.80
CA ARG A 445 54.63 60.47 -19.35
C ARG A 445 55.54 61.46 -18.60
N LEU A 446 56.80 61.57 -19.03
CA LEU A 446 57.77 62.52 -18.48
C LEU A 446 57.35 63.97 -18.74
N TRP A 447 56.97 64.31 -19.98
CA TRP A 447 56.45 65.65 -20.32
C TRP A 447 55.21 65.99 -19.49
N ARG A 448 54.23 65.09 -19.40
CA ARG A 448 53.00 65.36 -18.64
C ARG A 448 53.23 65.55 -17.14
N ASN A 449 54.19 64.83 -16.54
CA ASN A 449 54.60 65.06 -15.16
C ASN A 449 55.24 66.44 -14.95
N ILE A 450 56.10 66.90 -15.87
CA ILE A 450 56.76 68.21 -15.78
C ILE A 450 55.73 69.36 -15.89
N PHE A 451 54.71 69.21 -16.74
CA PHE A 451 53.66 70.21 -16.95
C PHE A 451 52.39 69.95 -16.12
N GLY A 452 52.49 69.15 -15.05
CA GLY A 452 51.43 68.96 -14.05
C GLY A 452 50.14 68.25 -14.50
N ASN A 453 50.09 67.74 -15.75
CA ASN A 453 48.88 67.19 -16.35
C ASN A 453 48.87 65.65 -16.32
N VAL A 454 48.75 65.09 -15.11
CA VAL A 454 48.93 63.66 -14.80
C VAL A 454 47.70 62.82 -15.19
N THR A 455 47.25 62.95 -16.45
CA THR A 455 46.08 62.23 -16.99
C THR A 455 46.31 61.69 -18.41
N VAL A 456 45.52 60.69 -18.80
CA VAL A 456 45.44 60.14 -20.16
C VAL A 456 44.30 60.84 -20.91
N HIS A 457 44.46 61.14 -22.21
CA HIS A 457 43.36 61.66 -23.03
C HIS A 457 42.43 60.53 -23.50
N LYS A 458 41.14 60.82 -23.68
CA LYS A 458 40.13 59.80 -24.06
C LYS A 458 40.48 59.03 -25.35
N SER A 459 41.19 59.65 -26.29
CA SER A 459 41.68 59.02 -27.53
C SER A 459 42.86 58.06 -27.33
N GLU A 460 43.66 58.25 -26.27
CA GLU A 460 44.79 57.38 -25.92
C GLU A 460 44.33 56.19 -25.06
N MET A 461 43.32 56.44 -24.20
CA MET A 461 42.69 55.46 -23.31
C MET A 461 42.30 54.18 -24.04
N GLU A 462 41.64 54.27 -25.20
CA GLU A 462 41.16 53.10 -25.95
C GLU A 462 42.31 52.23 -26.47
N GLN A 463 43.38 52.85 -26.97
CA GLN A 463 44.56 52.14 -27.48
C GLN A 463 45.30 51.40 -26.35
N ILE A 464 45.45 52.06 -25.19
CA ILE A 464 46.10 51.47 -24.00
C ILE A 464 45.22 50.36 -23.41
N ARG A 465 43.89 50.55 -23.31
CA ARG A 465 42.95 49.52 -22.81
C ARG A 465 42.96 48.29 -23.73
N ALA A 466 42.97 48.48 -25.06
CA ALA A 466 43.06 47.39 -26.02
C ALA A 466 44.36 46.60 -25.88
N HIS A 467 45.51 47.28 -25.84
CA HIS A 467 46.83 46.65 -25.64
C HIS A 467 46.89 45.84 -24.33
N ASN A 468 46.52 46.47 -23.21
CA ASN A 468 46.55 45.84 -21.89
C ASN A 468 45.56 44.67 -21.76
N THR A 469 44.46 44.67 -22.53
CA THR A 469 43.50 43.55 -22.58
C THR A 469 44.05 42.38 -23.37
N ILE A 470 44.72 42.62 -24.51
CA ILE A 470 45.39 41.58 -25.31
C ILE A 470 46.49 40.90 -24.49
N GLU A 471 47.32 41.68 -23.80
CA GLU A 471 48.40 41.14 -22.96
C GLU A 471 47.87 40.31 -21.78
N LEU A 472 46.85 40.81 -21.06
CA LEU A 472 46.24 40.07 -19.95
C LEU A 472 45.58 38.77 -20.43
N ASN A 473 44.86 38.81 -21.56
CA ASN A 473 44.23 37.62 -22.14
C ASN A 473 45.28 36.56 -22.51
N LYS A 474 46.42 36.96 -23.08
CA LYS A 474 47.55 36.05 -23.36
C LYS A 474 48.07 35.38 -22.08
N ARG A 475 48.33 36.16 -21.03
CA ARG A 475 48.78 35.66 -19.71
C ARG A 475 47.76 34.70 -19.07
N ILE A 476 46.46 34.96 -19.21
CA ILE A 476 45.39 34.08 -18.71
C ILE A 476 45.39 32.74 -19.46
N VAL A 477 45.54 32.73 -20.79
CA VAL A 477 45.65 31.48 -21.58
C VAL A 477 46.90 30.68 -21.20
N GLU A 478 48.04 31.35 -20.99
CA GLU A 478 49.29 30.72 -20.54
C GLU A 478 49.19 30.16 -19.11
N ALA A 479 48.44 30.80 -18.20
CA ALA A 479 48.22 30.31 -16.84
C ALA A 479 47.20 29.16 -16.79
N ARG A 480 46.09 29.28 -17.53
CA ARG A 480 45.02 28.26 -17.61
C ARG A 480 45.53 26.96 -18.26
N SER A 481 46.33 27.05 -19.32
CA SER A 481 46.95 25.86 -19.95
C SER A 481 47.91 25.11 -19.01
N LYS A 482 48.71 25.84 -18.22
CA LYS A 482 49.55 25.24 -17.15
C LYS A 482 48.73 24.51 -16.08
N LYS A 483 47.59 25.06 -15.63
CA LYS A 483 46.70 24.36 -14.69
C LYS A 483 46.18 23.04 -15.29
N ILE A 484 45.62 23.10 -16.50
CA ILE A 484 45.06 21.92 -17.19
C ILE A 484 46.08 20.78 -17.34
N GLN A 485 47.33 21.09 -17.71
CA GLN A 485 48.41 20.09 -17.80
C GLN A 485 48.74 19.46 -16.43
N GLY A 486 48.68 20.24 -15.35
CA GLY A 486 48.93 19.76 -13.98
C GLY A 486 47.81 18.89 -13.39
N ASP A 487 46.61 18.91 -13.96
CA ASP A 487 45.47 18.14 -13.47
C ASP A 487 45.20 16.87 -14.31
N MET A 488 45.53 16.87 -15.61
CA MET A 488 45.46 15.65 -16.45
C MET A 488 46.37 14.52 -15.98
N SER A 489 47.58 14.85 -15.49
CA SER A 489 48.56 13.86 -15.00
C SER A 489 48.01 13.06 -13.81
N LYS A 490 47.43 13.76 -12.81
CA LYS A 490 46.82 13.17 -11.60
C LYS A 490 45.65 12.22 -11.93
N LEU A 491 44.91 12.49 -13.00
CA LEU A 491 43.76 11.67 -13.40
C LEU A 491 44.20 10.34 -14.04
N ALA A 492 45.33 10.33 -14.75
CA ALA A 492 45.86 9.14 -15.39
C ALA A 492 46.32 8.08 -14.38
N GLU A 493 47.02 8.50 -13.32
CA GLU A 493 47.56 7.60 -12.28
C GLU A 493 46.49 6.80 -11.51
N LYS A 494 45.27 7.35 -11.37
CA LYS A 494 44.17 6.65 -10.70
C LYS A 494 43.62 5.49 -11.53
N ARG A 495 43.36 5.72 -12.83
CA ARG A 495 42.67 4.76 -13.73
C ARG A 495 43.48 3.50 -14.08
N VAL A 496 44.78 3.48 -13.80
CA VAL A 496 45.61 2.27 -13.97
C VAL A 496 45.31 1.26 -12.86
N LYS A 497 45.19 1.73 -11.61
CA LYS A 497 45.07 0.88 -10.41
C LYS A 497 43.73 0.13 -10.33
N GLU A 498 42.67 0.71 -10.86
CA GLU A 498 41.32 0.12 -10.83
C GLU A 498 41.17 -1.11 -11.76
N LYS A 499 41.99 -1.22 -12.82
CA LYS A 499 41.86 -2.28 -13.82
C LYS A 499 42.44 -3.63 -13.39
N GLU A 500 43.52 -3.63 -12.60
CA GLU A 500 44.23 -4.86 -12.19
C GLU A 500 43.43 -5.76 -11.23
N LEU A 501 42.38 -5.19 -10.59
CA LEU A 501 41.51 -5.91 -9.65
C LEU A 501 40.38 -6.70 -10.33
N ALA A 502 39.92 -6.26 -11.52
CA ALA A 502 38.70 -6.79 -12.13
C ALA A 502 38.88 -8.18 -12.77
N GLU A 503 40.06 -8.52 -13.30
CA GLU A 503 40.25 -9.74 -14.10
C GLU A 503 40.31 -11.04 -13.29
N LYS A 504 40.52 -10.99 -11.97
CA LYS A 504 40.74 -12.19 -11.14
C LYS A 504 39.49 -13.03 -10.86
N ASN A 505 38.30 -12.45 -10.90
CA ASN A 505 37.09 -13.09 -10.35
C ASN A 505 36.20 -13.78 -11.40
N ALA A 506 36.49 -13.68 -12.70
CA ALA A 506 35.59 -14.09 -13.78
C ALA A 506 35.71 -15.57 -14.24
N ARG A 507 36.23 -16.49 -13.42
CA ARG A 507 36.40 -17.92 -13.78
C ARG A 507 36.09 -18.92 -12.66
N LYS A 508 34.81 -19.30 -12.51
CA LYS A 508 34.39 -20.61 -11.94
C LYS A 508 32.90 -20.96 -12.22
N GLN A 509 32.70 -22.16 -12.76
CA GLN A 509 31.51 -23.07 -12.66
C GLN A 509 30.21 -22.81 -13.49
N GLN A 510 29.57 -23.92 -13.91
CA GLN A 510 28.32 -24.09 -14.68
C GLN A 510 27.70 -25.51 -14.44
N ALA A 511 26.40 -25.71 -14.79
CA ALA A 511 25.68 -27.00 -15.11
C ALA A 511 25.17 -27.92 -13.94
N THR A 512 24.07 -28.73 -13.95
CA THR A 512 22.91 -29.06 -14.89
C THR A 512 21.70 -29.84 -14.22
N HIS A 513 20.62 -30.25 -14.96
CA HIS A 513 19.25 -30.82 -14.56
C HIS A 513 19.13 -32.36 -14.27
N GLY A 514 18.01 -33.12 -14.03
CA GLY A 514 16.48 -33.11 -14.05
C GLY A 514 15.93 -34.47 -13.44
N LYS A 515 14.75 -35.17 -13.57
CA LYS A 515 13.27 -35.18 -13.94
C LYS A 515 12.74 -36.67 -13.69
N GLN A 516 11.51 -37.29 -13.73
CA GLN A 516 9.98 -37.24 -13.74
C GLN A 516 9.49 -38.74 -13.44
N GLU A 517 8.29 -39.38 -13.31
CA GLU A 517 6.76 -39.34 -13.30
C GLU A 517 6.24 -40.77 -12.78
N LYS A 518 5.04 -41.45 -12.75
CA LYS A 518 3.51 -41.49 -12.91
C LYS A 518 3.04 -42.96 -12.45
N THR A 519 1.85 -43.66 -12.40
CA THR A 519 0.31 -43.70 -12.44
C THR A 519 -0.12 -45.22 -12.20
N SER A 520 -1.31 -45.88 -12.14
CA SER A 520 -2.84 -45.84 -12.01
C SER A 520 -3.38 -47.34 -12.07
N SER A 521 -4.62 -47.93 -12.04
CA SER A 521 -6.08 -47.80 -11.62
C SER A 521 -6.91 -49.02 -12.21
N ALA A 522 -8.12 -49.56 -11.89
CA ALA A 522 -9.13 -49.69 -10.78
C ALA A 522 -10.33 -50.67 -11.19
N THR A 523 -11.18 -51.28 -10.31
CA THR A 523 -12.27 -52.31 -10.64
C THR A 523 -13.49 -52.47 -9.64
N VAL A 524 -14.56 -53.25 -9.95
CA VAL A 524 -15.92 -53.32 -9.25
C VAL A 524 -16.67 -54.75 -9.28
N PRO A 525 -17.96 -55.05 -8.87
CA PRO A 525 -18.36 -56.30 -8.14
C PRO A 525 -19.44 -57.35 -8.70
N LYS A 526 -20.71 -57.44 -8.20
CA LYS A 526 -21.65 -58.65 -8.21
C LYS A 526 -23.18 -58.34 -8.21
N GLU A 527 -24.07 -59.35 -8.31
CA GLU A 527 -25.48 -59.35 -7.76
C GLU A 527 -26.14 -60.76 -7.58
N VAL A 528 -27.15 -60.96 -6.68
CA VAL A 528 -27.81 -62.28 -6.37
C VAL A 528 -29.25 -62.23 -5.73
N ASP A 529 -30.29 -62.67 -6.47
CA ASP A 529 -31.46 -63.54 -6.06
C ASP A 529 -32.47 -63.07 -4.91
N PRO A 530 -33.39 -63.87 -4.25
CA PRO A 530 -34.79 -63.40 -3.96
C PRO A 530 -35.49 -63.73 -2.58
N GLN A 531 -36.28 -62.82 -1.97
CA GLN A 531 -36.75 -62.98 -0.56
C GLN A 531 -38.21 -62.58 -0.16
N GLY A 532 -39.02 -61.99 -1.04
CA GLY A 532 -40.13 -61.07 -0.68
C GLY A 532 -41.37 -61.51 0.15
N ALA A 533 -41.35 -62.59 0.94
CA ALA A 533 -42.50 -63.01 1.78
C ALA A 533 -42.33 -62.73 3.28
N LYS A 534 -41.21 -63.18 3.89
CA LYS A 534 -40.84 -62.85 5.28
C LYS A 534 -40.74 -61.35 5.52
N LEU A 535 -40.43 -60.65 4.44
CA LEU A 535 -40.34 -59.20 4.27
C LEU A 535 -41.52 -58.42 4.88
N LEU A 536 -42.76 -58.96 4.89
CA LEU A 536 -43.94 -58.17 5.33
C LEU A 536 -44.03 -58.00 6.83
N GLU A 537 -43.88 -59.10 7.56
CA GLU A 537 -43.91 -59.11 9.03
C GLU A 537 -42.73 -58.28 9.56
N ARG A 538 -41.55 -58.48 8.97
CA ARG A 538 -40.36 -57.63 9.16
C ARG A 538 -40.63 -56.16 8.87
N THR A 539 -41.29 -55.81 7.76
CA THR A 539 -41.68 -54.42 7.43
C THR A 539 -42.50 -53.79 8.55
N LEU A 540 -43.53 -54.48 9.05
CA LEU A 540 -44.42 -53.94 10.09
C LEU A 540 -43.69 -53.74 11.44
N ASP A 541 -42.79 -54.65 11.80
CA ASP A 541 -41.98 -54.53 13.02
C ASP A 541 -40.89 -53.45 12.91
N ILE A 542 -40.24 -53.28 11.74
CA ILE A 542 -39.34 -52.14 11.47
C ILE A 542 -40.08 -50.83 11.69
N LEU A 543 -41.23 -50.63 11.06
CA LEU A 543 -41.99 -49.39 11.15
C LEU A 543 -42.38 -49.04 12.60
N ASP A 544 -42.86 -50.01 13.37
CA ASP A 544 -43.26 -49.80 14.77
C ASP A 544 -42.07 -49.54 15.70
N ASN A 545 -40.92 -50.16 15.45
CA ASN A 545 -39.69 -49.91 16.21
C ASN A 545 -39.16 -48.50 15.95
N TYR A 546 -39.12 -48.05 14.68
CA TYR A 546 -38.70 -46.70 14.31
C TYR A 546 -39.59 -45.63 14.97
N TRP A 547 -40.92 -45.79 14.88
CA TRP A 547 -41.85 -44.87 15.55
C TRP A 547 -41.72 -44.88 17.08
N SER A 548 -41.45 -46.04 17.70
CA SER A 548 -41.18 -46.14 19.14
C SER A 548 -39.91 -45.36 19.53
N ASN A 549 -38.90 -45.37 18.66
CA ASN A 549 -37.64 -44.63 18.82
C ASN A 549 -37.71 -43.15 18.39
N ARG A 550 -38.92 -42.62 18.10
CA ARG A 550 -39.18 -41.26 17.58
C ARG A 550 -38.50 -40.94 16.24
N GLN A 551 -38.21 -41.97 15.46
CA GLN A 551 -37.79 -41.85 14.07
C GLN A 551 -39.02 -42.01 13.17
N TYR A 552 -39.02 -41.33 12.01
CA TYR A 552 -40.17 -41.27 11.12
C TYR A 552 -39.85 -42.01 9.82
N PRO A 553 -40.18 -43.32 9.73
CA PRO A 553 -39.73 -44.17 8.64
C PRO A 553 -40.47 -43.86 7.34
N ASP A 554 -39.73 -43.90 6.24
CA ASP A 554 -40.21 -43.71 4.87
C ASP A 554 -39.89 -44.95 4.01
N ARG A 555 -39.90 -44.83 2.68
CA ARG A 555 -39.51 -45.93 1.79
C ARG A 555 -38.00 -46.22 1.82
N ASN A 556 -37.16 -45.21 2.04
CA ASN A 556 -35.70 -45.37 2.04
C ASN A 556 -35.22 -46.13 3.28
N ILE A 557 -35.81 -45.83 4.45
CA ILE A 557 -35.57 -46.59 5.69
C ILE A 557 -35.98 -48.06 5.53
N LEU A 558 -37.09 -48.34 4.83
CA LEU A 558 -37.48 -49.71 4.50
C LEU A 558 -36.52 -50.41 3.53
N LEU A 559 -35.98 -49.71 2.53
CA LEU A 559 -34.94 -50.27 1.65
C LEU A 559 -33.63 -50.54 2.38
N TYR A 560 -33.27 -49.72 3.37
CA TYR A 560 -32.06 -49.91 4.17
C TYR A 560 -32.18 -51.07 5.16
N GLU A 561 -33.26 -51.12 5.94
CA GLU A 561 -33.53 -52.21 6.91
C GLU A 561 -33.87 -53.55 6.23
N MET A 562 -34.02 -53.56 4.91
CA MET A 562 -34.22 -54.74 4.07
C MET A 562 -33.24 -54.76 2.89
N ASP A 563 -32.04 -54.17 3.08
CA ASP A 563 -30.99 -54.13 2.06
C ASP A 563 -30.60 -55.55 1.59
N GLY A 564 -30.51 -55.71 0.28
CA GLY A 564 -30.35 -57.00 -0.38
C GLY A 564 -31.54 -57.96 -0.29
N GLU A 565 -32.67 -57.60 0.33
CA GLU A 565 -33.90 -58.43 0.40
C GLU A 565 -35.05 -57.94 -0.49
N ILE A 566 -35.04 -56.67 -0.93
CA ILE A 566 -35.90 -56.17 -2.02
C ILE A 566 -35.32 -54.91 -2.66
N ASP A 567 -35.56 -54.72 -3.96
CA ASP A 567 -35.22 -53.51 -4.71
C ASP A 567 -36.30 -52.41 -4.56
N GLU A 568 -36.05 -51.21 -5.09
CA GLU A 568 -37.00 -50.08 -4.96
C GLU A 568 -38.33 -50.32 -5.70
N GLU A 569 -38.30 -50.86 -6.92
CA GLU A 569 -39.52 -51.13 -7.68
C GLU A 569 -40.27 -52.34 -7.10
N GLY A 570 -39.53 -53.36 -6.66
CA GLY A 570 -40.03 -54.45 -5.83
C GLY A 570 -40.75 -53.94 -4.58
N LEU A 571 -40.12 -53.09 -3.76
CA LEU A 571 -40.71 -52.58 -2.51
C LEU A 571 -41.99 -51.78 -2.79
N ILE A 572 -41.99 -50.93 -3.80
CA ILE A 572 -43.16 -50.15 -4.19
C ILE A 572 -44.31 -51.08 -4.62
N ASN A 573 -44.03 -52.12 -5.40
CA ASN A 573 -45.05 -53.09 -5.84
C ASN A 573 -45.50 -54.02 -4.71
N PHE A 574 -44.60 -54.34 -3.78
CA PHE A 574 -44.85 -55.10 -2.56
C PHE A 574 -45.75 -54.35 -1.57
N LEU A 575 -45.44 -53.08 -1.26
CA LEU A 575 -46.28 -52.23 -0.40
C LEU A 575 -47.67 -52.00 -1.01
N LYS A 576 -47.77 -51.81 -2.34
CA LYS A 576 -49.07 -51.75 -3.05
C LYS A 576 -49.87 -53.06 -2.92
N LYS A 577 -49.21 -54.22 -2.99
CA LYS A 577 -49.83 -55.55 -3.03
C LYS A 577 -50.20 -56.09 -1.64
N PHE A 578 -49.40 -55.79 -0.62
CA PHE A 578 -49.51 -56.38 0.72
C PHE A 578 -49.71 -55.36 1.85
N GLY A 579 -49.12 -54.15 1.77
CA GLY A 579 -49.15 -53.17 2.85
C GLY A 579 -50.47 -52.39 3.00
N ARG A 580 -51.33 -52.40 1.97
CA ARG A 580 -52.49 -51.49 1.81
C ARG A 580 -53.51 -51.45 2.97
N ASN A 581 -53.63 -52.51 3.77
CA ASN A 581 -54.63 -52.62 4.83
C ASN A 581 -54.11 -52.23 6.23
N ASP A 582 -52.78 -52.21 6.39
CA ASP A 582 -52.10 -52.23 7.69
C ASP A 582 -50.99 -51.17 7.81
N ILE A 583 -50.57 -50.56 6.70
CA ILE A 583 -49.67 -49.40 6.65
C ILE A 583 -50.45 -48.20 6.08
N PHE A 584 -50.47 -47.11 6.83
CA PHE A 584 -50.94 -45.79 6.37
C PHE A 584 -49.73 -44.90 6.06
N SER A 585 -49.96 -43.81 5.33
CA SER A 585 -48.93 -42.81 5.09
C SER A 585 -49.46 -41.38 4.99
N PHE A 586 -48.56 -40.42 5.18
CA PHE A 586 -48.80 -38.99 4.93
C PHE A 586 -47.54 -38.30 4.40
N MET A 587 -47.72 -37.28 3.57
CA MET A 587 -46.65 -36.35 3.19
C MET A 587 -46.56 -35.23 4.23
N VAL A 588 -45.35 -34.78 4.51
CA VAL A 588 -45.12 -33.52 5.23
C VAL A 588 -45.14 -32.37 4.23
N ARG A 589 -45.81 -31.27 4.58
CA ARG A 589 -45.89 -30.08 3.71
C ARG A 589 -44.58 -29.30 3.74
N ASN A 590 -44.29 -28.58 2.65
CA ASN A 590 -43.18 -27.63 2.51
C ASN A 590 -41.75 -28.18 2.67
N GLN A 591 -41.57 -29.47 2.98
CA GLN A 591 -40.28 -30.09 3.35
C GLN A 591 -39.81 -31.19 2.38
N GLU A 592 -39.97 -30.99 1.06
CA GLU A 592 -39.64 -32.01 0.05
C GLU A 592 -38.15 -32.42 0.07
N ASP A 593 -37.25 -31.54 0.51
CA ASP A 593 -35.81 -31.81 0.67
C ASP A 593 -35.46 -32.71 1.89
N LYS A 594 -36.38 -32.82 2.87
CA LYS A 594 -36.15 -33.49 4.17
C LYS A 594 -37.06 -34.71 4.37
N TYR A 595 -38.29 -34.62 3.89
CA TYR A 595 -39.29 -35.69 3.87
C TYR A 595 -39.77 -35.92 2.43
N THR A 596 -38.82 -36.26 1.55
CA THR A 596 -39.03 -36.47 0.10
C THR A 596 -40.08 -37.54 -0.21
N PHE A 597 -40.29 -38.49 0.70
CA PHE A 597 -41.25 -39.58 0.55
C PHE A 597 -42.26 -39.63 1.71
N PRO A 598 -43.45 -40.24 1.50
CA PRO A 598 -44.48 -40.31 2.53
C PRO A 598 -43.98 -41.07 3.75
N ILE A 599 -44.15 -40.48 4.93
CA ILE A 599 -43.88 -41.15 6.20
C ILE A 599 -44.90 -42.29 6.35
N LEU A 600 -44.40 -43.48 6.64
CA LEU A 600 -45.15 -44.71 6.79
C LEU A 600 -45.42 -44.98 8.27
N ILE A 601 -46.64 -45.40 8.61
CA ILE A 601 -47.04 -45.70 10.00
C ILE A 601 -48.06 -46.82 10.03
N THR A 602 -47.86 -47.82 10.88
CA THR A 602 -48.78 -48.97 10.92
C THR A 602 -50.08 -48.66 11.66
N LYS A 603 -51.12 -49.38 11.28
CA LYS A 603 -52.41 -49.47 11.95
C LYS A 603 -52.28 -50.02 13.38
N ARG A 604 -51.30 -50.91 13.61
CA ARG A 604 -50.98 -51.51 14.93
C ARG A 604 -50.47 -50.43 15.88
N TYR A 605 -49.54 -49.60 15.44
CA TYR A 605 -49.02 -48.47 16.22
C TYR A 605 -50.08 -47.39 16.48
N LEU A 606 -50.86 -47.01 15.45
CA LEU A 606 -51.91 -46.00 15.58
C LEU A 606 -52.99 -46.40 16.60
N LYS A 607 -53.40 -47.68 16.66
CA LYS A 607 -54.34 -48.17 17.69
C LYS A 607 -53.83 -48.00 19.12
N LYS A 608 -52.51 -48.12 19.33
CA LYS A 608 -51.88 -48.06 20.65
C LYS A 608 -51.58 -46.63 21.10
N ASN A 609 -51.02 -45.81 20.20
CA ASN A 609 -50.39 -44.53 20.54
C ASN A 609 -51.07 -43.29 19.92
N GLY A 610 -52.06 -43.47 19.03
CA GLY A 610 -52.58 -42.41 18.17
C GLY A 610 -53.11 -41.16 18.86
N LYS A 611 -53.79 -41.29 20.02
CA LYS A 611 -54.33 -40.14 20.78
C LYS A 611 -53.22 -39.28 21.39
N ASP A 612 -52.25 -39.93 22.03
CA ASP A 612 -51.08 -39.30 22.65
C ASP A 612 -50.22 -38.54 21.60
N LEU A 613 -50.07 -39.10 20.39
CA LEU A 613 -49.43 -38.42 19.27
C LEU A 613 -50.19 -37.15 18.83
N LEU A 614 -51.54 -37.20 18.81
CA LEU A 614 -52.38 -36.06 18.39
C LEU A 614 -52.32 -34.93 19.41
N GLU A 615 -52.38 -35.25 20.70
CA GLU A 615 -52.26 -34.27 21.80
C GLU A 615 -50.88 -33.60 21.79
N LYS A 616 -49.79 -34.38 21.62
CA LYS A 616 -48.43 -33.86 21.50
C LYS A 616 -48.22 -32.99 20.27
N ALA A 617 -48.72 -33.41 19.11
CA ALA A 617 -48.65 -32.59 17.89
C ALA A 617 -49.37 -31.24 18.08
N SER A 618 -50.57 -31.26 18.67
CA SER A 618 -51.36 -30.04 18.95
C SER A 618 -50.62 -29.09 19.90
N ALA A 619 -50.01 -29.62 20.97
CA ALA A 619 -49.27 -28.82 21.94
C ALA A 619 -48.04 -28.13 21.32
N VAL A 620 -47.23 -28.86 20.53
CA VAL A 620 -46.07 -28.31 19.84
C VAL A 620 -46.48 -27.26 18.79
N ILE A 621 -47.59 -27.47 18.08
CA ILE A 621 -48.15 -26.49 17.14
C ILE A 621 -48.46 -25.16 17.84
N ASP A 622 -49.06 -25.19 19.04
CA ASP A 622 -49.40 -23.97 19.78
C ASP A 622 -48.20 -23.35 20.52
N GLU A 623 -47.18 -24.13 20.89
CA GLU A 623 -45.89 -23.62 21.34
C GLU A 623 -45.19 -22.83 20.21
N GLN A 624 -45.02 -23.42 19.03
CA GLN A 624 -44.31 -22.80 17.91
C GLN A 624 -45.02 -21.54 17.38
N LYS A 625 -46.36 -21.47 17.38
CA LYS A 625 -47.11 -20.24 17.03
C LYS A 625 -46.77 -19.04 17.91
N ASN A 626 -46.36 -19.27 19.15
CA ASN A 626 -46.11 -18.26 20.17
C ASN A 626 -44.60 -18.04 20.44
N ALA A 627 -43.72 -18.84 19.83
CA ALA A 627 -42.28 -18.71 19.96
C ALA A 627 -41.75 -17.45 19.26
N SER A 628 -40.75 -16.80 19.86
CA SER A 628 -40.01 -15.68 19.23
C SER A 628 -39.15 -16.14 18.05
N MET A 629 -38.69 -17.39 18.09
CA MET A 629 -37.93 -18.04 17.03
C MET A 629 -38.48 -19.46 16.82
N PRO A 630 -39.51 -19.64 15.97
CA PRO A 630 -40.12 -20.95 15.75
C PRO A 630 -39.24 -21.86 14.90
N ASP A 631 -39.22 -23.14 15.25
CA ASP A 631 -38.73 -24.23 14.41
C ASP A 631 -39.83 -24.56 13.37
N GLN A 632 -39.75 -23.91 12.21
CA GLN A 632 -40.64 -24.15 11.07
C GLN A 632 -40.59 -25.62 10.61
N ASP A 633 -39.44 -26.27 10.77
CA ASP A 633 -39.17 -27.64 10.35
C ASP A 633 -39.89 -28.67 11.23
N LEU A 634 -40.03 -28.37 12.52
CA LEU A 634 -40.87 -29.10 13.48
C LEU A 634 -42.36 -28.74 13.32
N PHE A 635 -42.67 -27.49 13.01
CA PHE A 635 -44.04 -26.98 12.87
C PHE A 635 -44.79 -27.58 11.68
N ASP A 636 -44.20 -27.58 10.48
CA ASP A 636 -44.81 -28.18 9.28
C ASP A 636 -44.98 -29.71 9.42
N PHE A 637 -44.02 -30.38 10.09
CA PHE A 637 -44.14 -31.78 10.49
C PHE A 637 -45.36 -32.00 11.41
N CYS A 638 -45.46 -31.26 12.52
CA CYS A 638 -46.53 -31.44 13.49
C CYS A 638 -47.91 -31.11 12.88
N ILE A 639 -48.05 -30.05 12.07
CA ILE A 639 -49.31 -29.74 11.35
C ILE A 639 -49.70 -30.88 10.41
N SER A 640 -48.74 -31.44 9.67
CA SER A 640 -49.01 -32.53 8.72
C SER A 640 -49.43 -33.80 9.46
N LEU A 641 -48.80 -34.11 10.58
CA LEU A 641 -49.14 -35.23 11.47
C LEU A 641 -50.51 -35.03 12.13
N GLU A 642 -50.81 -33.84 12.67
CA GLU A 642 -52.09 -33.52 13.31
C GLU A 642 -53.26 -33.66 12.32
N ALA A 643 -53.13 -33.09 11.12
CA ALA A 643 -54.13 -33.18 10.06
C ALA A 643 -54.35 -34.63 9.58
N PHE A 644 -53.28 -35.44 9.52
CA PHE A 644 -53.37 -36.87 9.26
C PHE A 644 -54.11 -37.61 10.39
N LEU A 645 -53.70 -37.42 11.65
CA LEU A 645 -54.29 -38.11 12.80
C LEU A 645 -55.78 -37.78 12.98
N ARG A 646 -56.17 -36.50 12.88
CA ARG A 646 -57.59 -36.07 12.91
C ARG A 646 -58.44 -36.74 11.82
N LYS A 647 -57.86 -37.04 10.65
CA LYS A 647 -58.53 -37.68 9.50
C LYS A 647 -58.56 -39.22 9.57
N THR A 648 -57.60 -39.81 10.27
CA THR A 648 -57.30 -41.25 10.23
C THR A 648 -57.73 -41.99 11.50
N LEU A 649 -57.53 -41.42 12.69
CA LEU A 649 -57.93 -42.06 13.96
C LEU A 649 -59.42 -42.39 14.08
N PRO A 650 -60.38 -41.58 13.54
CA PRO A 650 -61.81 -41.94 13.57
C PRO A 650 -62.20 -43.14 12.69
N LYS A 651 -61.24 -43.85 12.07
CA LYS A 651 -61.45 -44.93 11.09
C LYS A 651 -60.72 -46.23 11.45
N ILE A 652 -60.13 -46.31 12.64
CA ILE A 652 -59.18 -47.36 13.06
C ILE A 652 -59.68 -48.09 14.31
#